data_AF-A0A5C4IQ65-F1
#
_entry.id   AF-A0A5C4IQ65-F1
#
_cell.length_a   1.000
_cell.length_b   1.000
_cell.length_c   1.000
_cell.angle_alpha   90.00
_cell.angle_beta   90.00
_cell.angle_gamma   90.00
#
_symmetry.space_group_name_H-M   'P 1'
#
loop_
_entity.id
_entity.type
_entity.pdbx_description
1 polymer ?
#
loop_
_entity_poly.entity_id
_entity_poly.type
_entity_poly.pdbx_seq_one_letter_code
_entity_poly.pdbx_strand_id
1 'polypeptide(L)'
;MTTDPAIGSIGTAGGTRRQINPEEDLLTPRPLPRQRVLFASTEAYPFMKVGGLADVSSALPKRLSELGFDVRLIIPAYRGLGGSPVLTFDVPFGPVAERVIVRRLPSLGGVEVLTLHAPGWFDREIPYSYQDGDVIPFVFFSKAVTALAAHETWRPHIIHCNDWHCGLIAQEARQGQHRQALAGTGIVFTIHNIAYQGPVGAATDQLIGLPPAGSLLERGITFADRINTVSPRYMEEILTPAQGAGLDRLLQTRREAARGILNGVDYDEFNPVRDPWIDTRYDGDFMAGKRANKEVLQRLSNLEPAPDRPVFGMVARLVSQKGVGLLTSALEQFVARGAQVVVLGEGAPRYRRKLEWASRRYPGSVSYHPTSSEPLARQIYAGSDFFLAPSVFEPCGLTPLIALKYGTIPIVRRTGGLADTVTDYMEDPAEGLGFVFVQRRVASMLSAVDNALAVYSRRPEWNRLQRRAMGADFSWRAPVREYVALYEEALHSRRNADVSWSAVQVNNAGLRSRQRPAPLPLALVHHANQFLISDGYEDREGLTALVKGYSALLRLHEKYRVPLNLHLSGTLIEAAAWQHPWFLAEVRRLRDVGLVSLTGGTYSENVLTAFDREFNRRQLQELFWLYRRHLGCAPADLEICWVPERVWDTDRLAKVLADPRLPNGGYRYVLLDDRLLYPSDGAHGASDRLEFDGADPASPPPADALRPYRIKGGKGLQVVPMSTRLRYWIPPEDRSHWRSLSRAAELPTAPGDDSILVYADDMEKSAGVGPWDPGALGRYEEFLRWLATQPNLVPVDLPGWLRQRRRRPGVRVLERGTFVELAQDWHAGEDYSGWGQDEAWAPYQDHLARTRRAVAEAEKAEAEPRLTALAWKHLLASGYETGWHDTERPDRPPAAWAKAVASHARAACVLAAAARWFGRPARPLEAELADIDEDGTEELVLRSRHLFAVLAPEHGGRLVYLAYRGPNGGVLVIGNPTDDWNRQEELNSYMVLPANHPGGLADGGGVHDRYEVSIHSEDGVIAAELRNVQEDSPLHGLFKRVVIDDADPTLLVAYDLPPAVDGITVHTCLSPDYYRLLRHGVAELQRTGGTSWQGASNRTTQVWVALAGDEDTAWRDPDGPGPGHGLLVSLHAQARSFHVLIGLGEIDDELAQAAVEAARERLASRVHRGVTGGRT
;
A
#
# COMPACT_ATOMS: atom_id res chain seq x y z
N MET A 1 59.70 51.23 16.98
CA MET A 1 61.17 51.18 17.00
C MET A 1 61.54 49.81 16.44
N THR A 2 61.83 49.74 15.14
CA THR A 2 63.21 49.64 14.59
C THR A 2 63.89 48.36 15.08
N THR A 3 64.45 47.43 14.31
CA THR A 3 64.88 47.35 12.90
C THR A 3 65.52 45.96 12.82
N ASP A 4 65.31 45.23 11.72
CA ASP A 4 66.24 44.18 11.22
C ASP A 4 67.63 44.83 10.95
N PRO A 5 68.81 44.15 10.83
CA PRO A 5 68.99 42.94 10.00
C PRO A 5 70.22 42.00 10.28
N ALA A 6 70.31 40.95 9.43
CA ALA A 6 71.49 40.51 8.64
C ALA A 6 72.54 39.46 9.12
N ILE A 7 72.64 38.39 8.29
CA ILE A 7 73.83 37.68 7.71
C ILE A 7 74.73 36.90 8.72
N GLY A 8 75.17 35.63 8.58
CA GLY A 8 75.21 34.61 7.52
C GLY A 8 76.62 33.95 7.51
N SER A 9 76.76 32.62 7.72
CA SER A 9 77.82 31.76 7.10
C SER A 9 77.85 30.29 7.56
N ILE A 10 77.92 29.44 6.55
CA ILE A 10 78.24 28.00 6.36
C ILE A 10 79.21 27.32 7.37
N GLY A 11 78.95 26.03 7.68
CA GLY A 11 79.96 25.08 8.19
C GLY A 11 79.38 23.71 8.59
N THR A 12 79.60 22.68 7.76
CA THR A 12 79.23 21.27 7.98
C THR A 12 80.26 20.49 8.79
N ALA A 13 79.79 19.62 9.71
CA ALA A 13 80.15 18.20 9.90
C ALA A 13 80.34 17.78 11.37
N GLY A 14 79.73 16.64 11.75
CA GLY A 14 80.37 15.69 12.66
C GLY A 14 79.84 15.55 14.08
N GLY A 15 78.62 15.04 14.23
CA GLY A 15 78.18 14.04 15.21
C GLY A 15 78.69 14.04 16.66
N THR A 16 77.76 14.17 17.60
CA THR A 16 77.72 13.32 18.80
C THR A 16 76.30 13.29 19.39
N ARG A 17 75.84 12.09 19.74
CA ARG A 17 74.50 11.73 20.21
C ARG A 17 74.02 12.62 21.37
N ARG A 18 72.83 13.22 21.24
CA ARG A 18 72.00 13.64 22.37
C ARG A 18 70.73 12.80 22.40
N GLN A 19 70.41 12.32 23.60
CA GLN A 19 69.21 11.57 23.95
C GLN A 19 67.96 12.33 23.49
N ILE A 20 67.08 11.62 22.78
CA ILE A 20 65.74 12.10 22.44
C ILE A 20 64.89 11.94 23.69
N ASN A 21 64.42 13.06 24.23
CA ASN A 21 63.37 13.11 25.24
C ASN A 21 62.01 13.09 24.49
N PRO A 22 61.09 12.13 24.71
CA PRO A 22 59.94 11.95 23.82
C PRO A 22 58.79 12.97 23.97
N GLU A 23 58.89 13.99 24.83
CA GLU A 23 57.72 14.79 25.24
C GLU A 23 57.73 16.28 24.86
N GLU A 24 58.74 16.82 24.17
CA GLU A 24 58.81 18.27 23.89
C GLU A 24 58.69 18.71 22.41
N ASP A 25 58.46 17.79 21.45
CA ASP A 25 58.38 18.15 20.02
C ASP A 25 56.95 18.14 19.43
N LEU A 26 55.92 18.25 20.27
CA LEU A 26 54.51 18.19 19.85
C LEU A 26 53.77 19.55 19.81
N LEU A 27 54.45 20.69 20.01
CA LEU A 27 53.78 22.00 20.14
C LEU A 27 54.24 23.10 19.17
N THR A 28 54.77 22.74 18.01
CA THR A 28 54.76 23.65 16.85
C THR A 28 53.92 23.06 15.73
N PRO A 29 52.72 23.59 15.42
CA PRO A 29 51.97 23.13 14.27
C PRO A 29 52.75 23.50 13.01
N ARG A 30 53.29 22.50 12.32
CA ARG A 30 53.64 22.66 10.90
C ARG A 30 52.38 23.15 10.18
N PRO A 31 52.44 24.22 9.36
CA PRO A 31 51.28 24.64 8.59
C PRO A 31 50.93 23.50 7.62
N LEU A 32 49.84 22.79 7.89
CA LEU A 32 49.27 21.85 6.95
C LEU A 32 48.84 22.64 5.71
N PRO A 33 49.14 22.17 4.49
CA PRO A 33 48.64 22.83 3.28
C PRO A 33 47.10 22.89 3.35
N ARG A 34 46.54 24.08 3.12
CA ARG A 34 45.10 24.35 3.17
C ARG A 34 44.36 23.33 2.29
N GLN A 35 43.56 22.43 2.88
CA GLN A 35 42.86 21.40 2.11
C GLN A 35 41.68 22.03 1.35
N ARG A 36 41.63 21.81 0.03
CA ARG A 36 40.59 22.30 -0.88
C ARG A 36 39.44 21.31 -0.99
N VAL A 37 38.22 21.75 -0.68
CA VAL A 37 37.00 20.92 -0.67
C VAL A 37 35.96 21.50 -1.61
N LEU A 38 35.59 20.76 -2.65
CA LEU A 38 34.43 21.07 -3.48
C LEU A 38 33.21 20.36 -2.90
N PHE A 39 32.32 21.12 -2.29
CA PHE A 39 31.08 20.63 -1.69
C PHE A 39 29.94 20.76 -2.70
N ALA A 40 29.46 19.63 -3.23
CA ALA A 40 28.39 19.59 -4.22
C ALA A 40 27.05 19.26 -3.55
N SER A 41 26.05 20.11 -3.79
CA SER A 41 24.69 19.93 -3.28
C SER A 41 23.68 20.52 -4.26
N THR A 42 22.43 20.11 -4.17
CA THR A 42 21.31 20.73 -4.90
C THR A 42 20.63 21.83 -4.11
N GLU A 43 20.93 21.97 -2.82
CA GLU A 43 20.29 22.95 -1.94
C GLU A 43 21.31 23.54 -0.97
N ALA A 44 21.12 24.81 -0.64
CA ALA A 44 21.90 25.48 0.40
C ALA A 44 21.17 26.75 0.85
N TYR A 45 20.89 26.84 2.14
CA TYR A 45 20.31 28.05 2.71
C TYR A 45 21.36 29.19 2.78
N PRO A 46 21.03 30.46 2.42
CA PRO A 46 19.70 31.00 2.11
C PRO A 46 19.33 31.00 0.62
N PHE A 47 20.14 30.39 -0.25
CA PHE A 47 19.94 30.45 -1.70
C PHE A 47 18.77 29.58 -2.17
N MET A 48 18.71 28.34 -1.68
CA MET A 48 17.66 27.40 -2.06
C MET A 48 17.42 26.35 -0.96
N LYS A 49 16.15 26.09 -0.62
CA LYS A 49 15.73 25.16 0.43
C LYS A 49 14.49 24.35 0.04
N VAL A 50 14.62 23.02 0.05
CA VAL A 50 13.54 22.03 -0.11
C VAL A 50 13.42 21.21 1.18
N GLY A 51 14.53 20.85 1.81
CA GLY A 51 14.55 20.08 3.06
C GLY A 51 15.76 20.36 3.95
N GLY A 52 16.01 19.46 4.90
CA GLY A 52 17.12 19.58 5.86
C GLY A 52 18.52 19.52 5.23
N LEU A 53 18.64 19.04 3.99
CA LEU A 53 19.89 19.08 3.22
C LEU A 53 20.39 20.52 3.03
N ALA A 54 19.48 21.49 2.83
CA ALA A 54 19.82 22.89 2.68
C ALA A 54 20.52 23.45 3.93
N ASP A 55 20.03 23.07 5.11
CA ASP A 55 20.58 23.50 6.40
C ASP A 55 21.98 22.90 6.59
N VAL A 56 22.16 21.60 6.30
CA VAL A 56 23.47 20.92 6.36
C VAL A 56 24.47 21.53 5.36
N SER A 57 24.04 21.74 4.12
CA SER A 57 24.87 22.30 3.03
C SER A 57 25.25 23.77 3.28
N SER A 58 24.56 24.46 4.19
CA SER A 58 24.95 25.78 4.65
C SER A 58 25.95 25.69 5.81
N ALA A 59 25.67 24.86 6.82
CA ALA A 59 26.38 24.90 8.09
C ALA A 59 27.71 24.16 8.06
N LEU A 60 27.76 22.94 7.50
CA LEU A 60 28.99 22.14 7.48
C LEU A 60 30.11 22.83 6.69
N PRO A 61 29.88 23.40 5.49
CA PRO A 61 30.90 24.19 4.78
C PRO A 61 31.43 25.39 5.57
N LYS A 62 30.57 26.14 6.27
CA LYS A 62 30.99 27.27 7.12
C LYS A 62 31.96 26.79 8.20
N ARG A 63 31.59 25.71 8.92
CA ARG A 63 32.45 25.16 9.99
C ARG A 63 33.77 24.58 9.47
N LEU A 64 33.77 23.99 8.28
CA LEU A 64 35.02 23.57 7.63
C LEU A 64 35.91 24.78 7.29
N SER A 65 35.34 25.88 6.79
CA SER A 65 36.09 27.11 6.51
C SER A 65 36.67 27.74 7.78
N GLU A 66 35.92 27.73 8.89
CA GLU A 66 36.38 28.17 10.22
C GLU A 66 37.58 27.35 10.73
N LEU A 67 37.64 26.05 10.39
CA LEU A 67 38.79 25.18 10.67
C LEU A 67 39.96 25.36 9.68
N GLY A 68 39.89 26.33 8.78
CA GLY A 68 40.94 26.67 7.84
C GLY A 68 40.88 25.89 6.53
N PHE A 69 39.84 25.12 6.23
CA PHE A 69 39.68 24.53 4.90
C PHE A 69 39.40 25.63 3.86
N ASP A 70 39.77 25.36 2.61
CA ASP A 70 39.37 26.18 1.47
C ASP A 70 38.16 25.51 0.81
N VAL A 71 36.97 26.04 1.04
CA VAL A 71 35.72 25.36 0.68
C VAL A 71 35.00 26.13 -0.42
N ARG A 72 34.65 25.41 -1.48
CA ARG A 72 33.76 25.88 -2.55
C ARG A 72 32.47 25.08 -2.51
N LEU A 73 31.35 25.76 -2.34
CA LEU A 73 30.02 25.16 -2.42
C LEU A 73 29.47 25.36 -3.83
N ILE A 74 29.03 24.29 -4.48
CA ILE A 74 28.44 24.36 -5.82
C ILE A 74 27.01 23.83 -5.83
N ILE A 75 26.10 24.64 -6.39
CA ILE A 75 24.67 24.31 -6.54
C ILE A 75 24.20 24.60 -7.98
N PRO A 76 23.07 24.04 -8.44
CA PRO A 76 22.49 24.44 -9.73
C PRO A 76 22.04 25.91 -9.73
N ALA A 77 22.12 26.59 -10.88
CA ALA A 77 21.64 27.97 -11.03
C ALA A 77 20.12 28.00 -11.23
N TYR A 78 19.37 27.78 -10.15
CA TYR A 78 17.91 27.87 -10.15
C TYR A 78 17.37 29.26 -10.48
N ARG A 79 16.09 29.33 -10.84
CA ARG A 79 15.41 30.59 -11.12
C ARG A 79 15.57 31.57 -9.95
N GLY A 80 15.94 32.81 -10.28
CA GLY A 80 16.15 33.87 -9.29
C GLY A 80 17.54 33.91 -8.66
N LEU A 81 18.39 32.89 -8.86
CA LEU A 81 19.79 32.94 -8.43
C LEU A 81 20.62 33.77 -9.42
N GLY A 82 21.15 34.89 -8.94
CA GLY A 82 22.01 35.81 -9.71
C GLY A 82 23.47 35.33 -9.81
N GLY A 83 24.41 36.27 -9.71
CA GLY A 83 25.85 35.99 -9.64
C GLY A 83 26.65 36.44 -10.86
N SER A 84 27.96 36.62 -10.67
CA SER A 84 28.89 37.07 -11.72
C SER A 84 29.57 35.88 -12.40
N PRO A 85 29.64 35.79 -13.73
CA PRO A 85 30.32 34.69 -14.41
C PRO A 85 31.82 34.68 -14.07
N VAL A 86 32.36 33.49 -13.78
CA VAL A 86 33.79 33.29 -13.44
C VAL A 86 34.50 32.29 -14.34
N LEU A 87 33.76 31.35 -14.94
CA LEU A 87 34.31 30.36 -15.87
C LEU A 87 33.23 29.94 -16.87
N THR A 88 33.64 29.59 -18.09
CA THR A 88 32.76 29.00 -19.11
C THR A 88 33.48 27.85 -19.79
N PHE A 89 32.81 26.72 -19.95
CA PHE A 89 33.32 25.53 -20.61
C PHE A 89 32.16 24.69 -21.16
N ASP A 90 32.47 23.75 -22.06
CA ASP A 90 31.48 22.89 -22.68
C ASP A 90 31.51 21.49 -22.02
N VAL A 91 30.33 20.92 -21.76
CA VAL A 91 30.14 19.63 -21.10
C VAL A 91 29.49 18.65 -22.08
N PRO A 92 30.13 17.50 -22.39
CA PRO A 92 29.50 16.47 -23.21
C PRO A 92 28.25 15.88 -22.53
N PHE A 93 27.15 15.79 -23.27
CA PHE A 93 25.90 15.19 -22.82
C PHE A 93 25.24 14.42 -23.98
N GLY A 94 25.38 13.09 -23.98
CA GLY A 94 25.02 12.28 -25.15
C GLY A 94 25.82 12.69 -26.40
N PRO A 95 25.18 12.92 -27.56
CA PRO A 95 25.87 13.31 -28.80
C PRO A 95 26.19 14.81 -28.90
N VAL A 96 25.76 15.64 -27.95
CA VAL A 96 25.95 17.10 -27.97
C VAL A 96 26.89 17.56 -26.85
N ALA A 97 27.40 18.78 -26.97
CA ALA A 97 28.12 19.47 -25.90
C ALA A 97 27.32 20.72 -25.49
N GLU A 98 27.02 20.83 -24.20
CA GLU A 98 26.24 21.92 -23.61
C GLU A 98 27.17 22.95 -22.98
N ARG A 99 26.89 24.23 -23.21
CA ARG A 99 27.69 25.32 -22.64
C ARG A 99 27.31 25.61 -21.21
N VAL A 100 28.27 25.50 -20.31
CA VAL A 100 28.11 25.77 -18.88
C VAL A 100 28.82 27.06 -18.51
N ILE A 101 28.12 27.93 -17.79
CA ILE A 101 28.64 29.15 -17.18
C ILE A 101 28.63 28.97 -15.67
N VAL A 102 29.81 28.97 -15.06
CA VAL A 102 29.93 29.02 -13.59
C VAL A 102 29.81 30.47 -13.17
N ARG A 103 28.90 30.74 -12.22
CA ARG A 103 28.75 32.07 -11.62
C ARG A 103 29.10 32.02 -10.15
N ARG A 104 29.64 33.13 -9.64
CA ARG A 104 29.91 33.33 -8.21
C ARG A 104 28.74 34.07 -7.55
N LEU A 105 28.25 33.50 -6.45
CA LEU A 105 27.27 34.11 -5.56
C LEU A 105 27.96 34.80 -4.37
N PRO A 106 27.23 35.58 -3.56
CA PRO A 106 27.75 36.08 -2.28
C PRO A 106 28.31 34.95 -1.42
N SER A 107 29.45 35.19 -0.77
CA SER A 107 30.10 34.20 0.09
C SER A 107 29.22 33.86 1.30
N LEU A 108 29.25 32.61 1.73
CA LEU A 108 28.50 32.12 2.88
C LEU A 108 29.46 31.80 4.02
N GLY A 109 29.62 32.71 4.99
CA GLY A 109 30.47 32.49 6.18
C GLY A 109 31.91 32.03 5.86
N GLY A 110 32.57 32.71 4.91
CA GLY A 110 33.92 32.36 4.47
C GLY A 110 33.99 31.22 3.43
N VAL A 111 32.85 30.74 2.93
CA VAL A 111 32.76 29.76 1.83
C VAL A 111 32.51 30.48 0.51
N GLU A 112 33.26 30.13 -0.54
CA GLU A 112 32.98 30.61 -1.90
C GLU A 112 31.81 29.80 -2.48
N VAL A 113 30.75 30.48 -2.91
CA VAL A 113 29.53 29.85 -3.44
C VAL A 113 29.47 30.02 -4.95
N LEU A 114 29.33 28.91 -5.66
CA LEU A 114 29.28 28.83 -7.11
C LEU A 114 27.94 28.24 -7.57
N THR A 115 27.46 28.71 -8.71
CA THR A 115 26.30 28.12 -9.39
C THR A 115 26.63 27.66 -10.79
N LEU A 116 26.09 26.52 -11.19
CA LEU A 116 26.18 26.01 -12.56
C LEU A 116 24.98 26.45 -13.39
N HIS A 117 25.21 27.37 -14.31
CA HIS A 117 24.19 27.87 -15.22
C HIS A 117 24.37 27.28 -16.62
N ALA A 118 23.32 26.61 -17.12
CA ALA A 118 23.18 26.24 -18.52
C ALA A 118 21.76 26.64 -18.95
N PRO A 119 21.60 27.39 -20.06
CA PRO A 119 20.29 27.81 -20.54
C PRO A 119 19.33 26.61 -20.70
N GLY A 120 18.12 26.71 -20.13
CA GLY A 120 17.07 25.68 -20.26
C GLY A 120 17.14 24.50 -19.28
N TRP A 121 18.23 24.31 -18.52
CA TRP A 121 18.41 23.13 -17.65
C TRP A 121 17.86 23.30 -16.22
N PHE A 122 18.04 24.48 -15.61
CA PHE A 122 17.74 24.73 -14.20
C PHE A 122 16.74 25.88 -13.98
N ASP A 123 16.06 26.34 -15.03
CA ASP A 123 15.06 27.41 -14.93
C ASP A 123 13.73 26.89 -14.33
N ARG A 124 13.77 26.56 -13.04
CA ARG A 124 12.65 26.04 -12.26
C ARG A 124 12.40 26.88 -11.02
N GLU A 125 11.13 27.05 -10.68
CA GLU A 125 10.69 27.71 -9.44
C GLU A 125 10.82 26.78 -8.23
N ILE A 126 10.52 25.49 -8.42
CA ILE A 126 10.76 24.43 -7.43
C ILE A 126 11.96 23.59 -7.92
N PRO A 127 13.06 23.47 -7.12
CA PRO A 127 14.29 22.79 -7.53
C PRO A 127 14.07 21.37 -8.05
N TYR A 128 13.32 20.59 -7.28
CA TYR A 128 12.86 19.24 -7.60
C TYR A 128 11.78 18.87 -6.58
N SER A 129 10.95 17.89 -6.95
CA SER A 129 10.06 17.22 -6.00
C SER A 129 10.57 15.81 -5.75
N TYR A 130 10.39 15.35 -4.52
CA TYR A 130 10.64 13.95 -4.14
C TYR A 130 9.68 12.95 -4.82
N GLN A 131 8.72 13.45 -5.60
CA GLN A 131 7.80 12.70 -6.46
C GLN A 131 8.12 12.89 -7.96
N ASP A 132 9.05 13.79 -8.29
CA ASP A 132 9.49 14.02 -9.66
C ASP A 132 10.46 12.91 -10.08
N GLY A 133 10.19 12.27 -11.22
CA GLY A 133 11.05 11.23 -11.79
C GLY A 133 12.19 11.80 -12.64
N ASP A 134 12.28 13.12 -12.76
CA ASP A 134 13.23 13.78 -13.63
C ASP A 134 14.65 13.83 -13.06
N VAL A 135 15.44 12.81 -13.39
CA VAL A 135 16.85 12.69 -13.03
C VAL A 135 17.79 13.43 -13.99
N ILE A 136 17.31 13.85 -15.17
CA ILE A 136 18.14 14.33 -16.28
C ILE A 136 18.92 15.61 -15.94
N PRO A 137 18.33 16.64 -15.30
CA PRO A 137 19.07 17.82 -14.86
C PRO A 137 20.23 17.49 -13.90
N PHE A 138 20.07 16.45 -13.08
CA PHE A 138 21.07 16.05 -12.08
C PHE A 138 22.19 15.19 -12.67
N VAL A 139 21.89 14.42 -13.73
CA VAL A 139 22.93 13.79 -14.57
C VAL A 139 23.82 14.87 -15.19
N PHE A 140 23.21 15.90 -15.78
CA PHE A 140 23.95 17.01 -16.38
C PHE A 140 24.74 17.80 -15.34
N PHE A 141 24.13 18.15 -14.20
CA PHE A 141 24.80 18.80 -13.07
C PHE A 141 26.03 18.01 -12.62
N SER A 142 25.90 16.69 -12.41
CA SER A 142 27.01 15.83 -11.98
C SER A 142 28.16 15.82 -12.99
N LYS A 143 27.86 15.75 -14.30
CA LYS A 143 28.88 15.86 -15.36
C LYS A 143 29.57 17.22 -15.35
N ALA A 144 28.82 18.29 -15.20
CA ALA A 144 29.34 19.65 -15.17
C ALA A 144 30.21 19.92 -13.93
N VAL A 145 29.81 19.46 -12.74
CA VAL A 145 30.63 19.52 -11.52
C VAL A 145 31.93 18.75 -11.69
N THR A 146 31.88 17.56 -12.28
CA THR A 146 33.08 16.73 -12.51
C THR A 146 34.04 17.38 -13.50
N ALA A 147 33.52 17.96 -14.57
CA ALA A 147 34.30 18.73 -15.53
C ALA A 147 34.91 19.98 -14.89
N LEU A 148 34.15 20.74 -14.09
CA LEU A 148 34.66 21.87 -13.35
C LEU A 148 35.85 21.48 -12.46
N ALA A 149 35.69 20.43 -11.66
CA ALA A 149 36.74 19.94 -10.75
C ALA A 149 38.03 19.56 -11.49
N ALA A 150 37.94 19.12 -12.74
CA ALA A 150 39.08 18.76 -13.58
C ALA A 150 39.71 19.95 -14.32
N HIS A 151 38.91 20.96 -14.67
CA HIS A 151 39.32 22.15 -15.42
C HIS A 151 39.93 23.26 -14.55
N GLU A 152 39.55 23.37 -13.29
CA GLU A 152 40.03 24.45 -12.43
C GLU A 152 41.53 24.39 -12.14
N THR A 153 42.17 25.57 -12.13
CA THR A 153 43.51 25.74 -11.53
C THR A 153 43.47 25.44 -10.02
N TRP A 154 42.31 25.66 -9.40
CA TRP A 154 41.96 25.24 -8.06
C TRP A 154 41.49 23.77 -8.07
N ARG A 155 42.41 22.81 -8.06
CA ARG A 155 42.03 21.38 -8.05
C ARG A 155 41.61 20.93 -6.66
N PRO A 156 40.38 20.41 -6.46
CA PRO A 156 39.94 19.97 -5.14
C PRO A 156 40.73 18.74 -4.68
N HIS A 157 41.10 18.72 -3.40
CA HIS A 157 41.60 17.51 -2.75
C HIS A 157 40.45 16.57 -2.41
N ILE A 158 39.29 17.13 -2.02
CA ILE A 158 38.06 16.39 -1.73
C ILE A 158 36.92 16.92 -2.60
N ILE A 159 36.11 16.02 -3.15
CA ILE A 159 34.76 16.33 -3.61
C ILE A 159 33.78 15.66 -2.65
N HIS A 160 32.94 16.46 -1.99
CA HIS A 160 31.90 15.98 -1.09
C HIS A 160 30.55 16.05 -1.80
N CYS A 161 30.01 14.89 -2.14
CA CYS A 161 28.76 14.72 -2.86
C CYS A 161 27.61 14.45 -1.86
N ASN A 162 26.51 15.17 -2.00
CA ASN A 162 25.33 15.01 -1.16
C ASN A 162 24.16 14.43 -1.95
N ASP A 163 23.64 13.29 -1.45
CA ASP A 163 22.48 12.57 -1.97
C ASP A 163 22.57 12.12 -3.45
N TRP A 164 21.51 11.46 -3.90
CA TRP A 164 21.39 10.88 -5.23
C TRP A 164 21.66 11.87 -6.36
N HIS A 165 21.32 13.15 -6.20
CA HIS A 165 21.54 14.21 -7.19
C HIS A 165 23.02 14.35 -7.61
N CYS A 166 23.93 14.08 -6.67
CA CYS A 166 25.36 14.17 -6.85
C CYS A 166 26.02 12.79 -7.03
N GLY A 167 25.23 11.71 -7.10
CA GLY A 167 25.76 10.34 -7.08
C GLY A 167 26.58 9.97 -8.32
N LEU A 168 26.27 10.54 -9.48
CA LEU A 168 27.03 10.29 -10.71
C LEU A 168 28.45 10.87 -10.68
N ILE A 169 28.71 11.92 -9.88
CA ILE A 169 30.04 12.54 -9.77
C ILE A 169 31.10 11.51 -9.39
N ALA A 170 30.78 10.60 -8.47
CA ALA A 170 31.71 9.58 -8.01
C ALA A 170 32.13 8.64 -9.16
N GLN A 171 31.17 8.20 -9.98
CA GLN A 171 31.48 7.33 -11.11
C GLN A 171 32.20 8.08 -12.25
N GLU A 172 31.78 9.31 -12.56
CA GLU A 172 32.46 10.15 -13.56
C GLU A 172 33.92 10.42 -13.17
N ALA A 173 34.20 10.68 -11.90
CA ALA A 173 35.56 10.87 -11.40
C ALA A 173 36.44 9.61 -11.45
N ARG A 174 35.84 8.42 -11.56
CA ARG A 174 36.56 7.12 -11.55
C ARG A 174 36.61 6.46 -12.92
N GLN A 175 35.59 6.63 -13.74
CA GLN A 175 35.41 5.96 -15.03
C GLN A 175 35.22 6.92 -16.21
N GLY A 176 34.87 8.18 -15.94
CA GLY A 176 34.62 9.19 -16.97
C GLY A 176 35.88 9.78 -17.61
N GLN A 177 35.66 10.73 -18.51
CA GLN A 177 36.71 11.35 -19.33
C GLN A 177 37.80 12.05 -18.48
N HIS A 178 37.45 12.52 -17.28
CA HIS A 178 38.35 13.26 -16.40
C HIS A 178 39.06 12.39 -15.34
N ARG A 179 38.93 11.05 -15.41
CA ARG A 179 39.47 10.12 -14.41
C ARG A 179 40.95 10.35 -14.04
N GLN A 180 41.79 10.70 -15.02
CA GLN A 180 43.22 10.94 -14.79
C GLN A 180 43.46 12.24 -14.01
N ALA A 181 42.69 13.29 -14.30
CA ALA A 181 42.83 14.56 -13.61
C ALA A 181 42.37 14.49 -12.14
N LEU A 182 41.44 13.57 -11.84
CA LEU A 182 40.80 13.39 -10.53
C LEU A 182 41.27 12.13 -9.79
N ALA A 183 42.33 11.47 -10.26
CA ALA A 183 42.84 10.22 -9.68
C ALA A 183 43.31 10.38 -8.22
N GLY A 184 43.86 11.56 -7.87
CA GLY A 184 44.32 11.91 -6.52
C GLY A 184 43.27 12.62 -5.66
N THR A 185 42.09 12.91 -6.19
CA THR A 185 41.00 13.59 -5.46
C THR A 185 40.18 12.56 -4.70
N GLY A 186 40.02 12.71 -3.39
CA GLY A 186 39.15 11.86 -2.58
C GLY A 186 37.68 12.21 -2.76
N ILE A 187 36.82 11.20 -2.86
CA ILE A 187 35.37 11.37 -3.02
C ILE A 187 34.66 10.91 -1.75
N VAL A 188 33.89 11.81 -1.14
CA VAL A 188 33.06 11.54 0.02
C VAL A 188 31.60 11.63 -0.40
N PHE A 189 30.78 10.65 -0.01
CA PHE A 189 29.37 10.59 -0.38
C PHE A 189 28.48 10.52 0.86
N THR A 190 27.71 11.57 1.14
CA THR A 190 26.73 11.58 2.24
C THR A 190 25.34 11.21 1.73
N ILE A 191 24.74 10.21 2.37
CA ILE A 191 23.33 9.82 2.21
C ILE A 191 22.51 10.55 3.29
N HIS A 192 21.64 11.47 2.90
CA HIS A 192 20.74 12.15 3.83
C HIS A 192 19.39 11.45 3.93
N ASN A 193 18.95 10.78 2.87
CA ASN A 193 17.76 9.93 2.89
C ASN A 193 17.80 8.85 1.82
N ILE A 194 17.94 7.59 2.24
CA ILE A 194 18.08 6.44 1.32
C ILE A 194 16.81 6.12 0.52
N ALA A 195 15.65 6.64 0.94
CA ALA A 195 14.38 6.41 0.25
C ALA A 195 14.32 7.09 -1.12
N TYR A 196 15.19 8.07 -1.39
CA TYR A 196 15.25 8.78 -2.66
C TYR A 196 16.54 8.45 -3.40
N GLN A 197 16.43 7.72 -4.49
CA GLN A 197 17.59 7.11 -5.14
C GLN A 197 17.93 7.70 -6.51
N GLY A 198 16.99 8.41 -7.15
CA GLY A 198 17.13 8.86 -8.53
C GLY A 198 17.27 7.68 -9.49
N PRO A 199 16.20 6.89 -9.72
CA PRO A 199 16.26 5.71 -10.57
C PRO A 199 16.64 6.11 -12.01
N VAL A 200 17.45 5.28 -12.66
CA VAL A 200 17.88 5.50 -14.05
C VAL A 200 17.56 4.27 -14.89
N GLY A 201 17.36 4.47 -16.19
CA GLY A 201 17.09 3.39 -17.14
C GLY A 201 17.98 3.49 -18.38
N ALA A 202 17.80 2.57 -19.32
CA ALA A 202 18.66 2.42 -20.50
C ALA A 202 18.87 3.74 -21.29
N ALA A 203 17.84 4.56 -21.45
CA ALA A 203 17.94 5.85 -22.13
C ALA A 203 18.83 6.84 -21.37
N THR A 204 18.67 6.94 -20.05
CA THR A 204 19.51 7.78 -19.19
C THR A 204 20.95 7.26 -19.16
N ASP A 205 21.15 5.95 -19.09
CA ASP A 205 22.48 5.32 -19.11
C ASP A 205 23.21 5.56 -20.43
N GLN A 206 22.49 5.56 -21.54
CA GLN A 206 23.03 5.93 -22.85
C GLN A 206 23.51 7.39 -22.88
N LEU A 207 22.77 8.31 -22.24
CA LEU A 207 23.19 9.72 -22.09
C LEU A 207 24.39 9.87 -21.14
N ILE A 208 24.45 9.05 -20.09
CA ILE A 208 25.60 9.01 -19.17
C ILE A 208 26.85 8.51 -19.89
N GLY A 209 26.74 7.47 -20.71
CA GLY A 209 27.87 6.90 -21.46
C GLY A 209 28.86 6.11 -20.59
N LEU A 210 28.44 5.67 -19.41
CA LEU A 210 29.23 4.83 -18.48
C LEU A 210 28.45 3.54 -18.17
N PRO A 211 29.10 2.50 -17.58
CA PRO A 211 28.41 1.27 -17.21
C PRO A 211 27.10 1.53 -16.44
N PRO A 212 26.01 0.80 -16.79
CA PRO A 212 24.69 1.03 -16.24
C PRO A 212 24.61 0.68 -14.75
N ALA A 213 23.68 1.32 -14.04
CA ALA A 213 23.35 1.10 -12.64
C ALA A 213 21.84 1.35 -12.45
N GLY A 214 21.23 0.88 -11.36
CA GLY A 214 19.80 1.06 -11.11
C GLY A 214 19.41 2.48 -10.70
N SER A 215 20.33 3.24 -10.11
CA SER A 215 20.06 4.61 -9.66
C SER A 215 21.30 5.50 -9.58
N LEU A 216 21.12 6.81 -9.47
CA LEU A 216 22.22 7.75 -9.23
C LEU A 216 22.83 7.56 -7.82
N LEU A 217 22.00 7.26 -6.81
CA LEU A 217 22.47 6.97 -5.45
C LEU A 217 23.39 5.74 -5.41
N GLU A 218 23.03 4.67 -6.12
CA GLU A 218 23.84 3.46 -6.26
C GLU A 218 25.24 3.77 -6.83
N ARG A 219 25.31 4.65 -7.84
CA ARG A 219 26.58 5.11 -8.42
C ARG A 219 27.43 5.84 -7.37
N GLY A 220 26.81 6.69 -6.57
CA GLY A 220 27.48 7.40 -5.47
C GLY A 220 28.11 6.44 -4.46
N ILE A 221 27.34 5.48 -3.96
CA ILE A 221 27.78 4.48 -2.97
C ILE A 221 28.87 3.57 -3.55
N THR A 222 28.73 3.16 -4.80
CA THR A 222 29.66 2.22 -5.44
C THR A 222 31.05 2.82 -5.61
N PHE A 223 31.13 4.09 -6.02
CA PHE A 223 32.38 4.69 -6.50
C PHE A 223 33.04 5.69 -5.55
N ALA A 224 32.35 6.14 -4.49
CA ALA A 224 32.94 7.03 -3.50
C ALA A 224 34.03 6.33 -2.68
N ASP A 225 35.06 7.06 -2.26
CA ASP A 225 36.15 6.52 -1.43
C ASP A 225 35.71 6.34 0.03
N ARG A 226 34.85 7.23 0.51
CA ARG A 226 34.19 7.17 1.82
C ARG A 226 32.73 7.53 1.71
N ILE A 227 31.91 6.85 2.50
CA ILE A 227 30.46 7.01 2.54
C ILE A 227 30.08 7.38 3.97
N ASN A 228 29.11 8.26 4.13
CA ASN A 228 28.47 8.43 5.42
C ASN A 228 26.97 8.62 5.30
N THR A 229 26.28 8.45 6.41
CA THR A 229 24.89 8.87 6.58
C THR A 229 24.79 9.78 7.80
N VAL A 230 23.63 10.38 8.00
CA VAL A 230 23.42 11.50 8.92
C VAL A 230 23.11 11.14 10.39
N SER A 231 23.27 9.86 10.76
CA SER A 231 23.32 9.41 12.16
C SER A 231 23.93 8.00 12.28
N PRO A 232 24.55 7.65 13.43
CA PRO A 232 25.04 6.30 13.72
C PRO A 232 23.94 5.24 13.66
N ARG A 233 22.82 5.45 14.36
CA ARG A 233 21.71 4.48 14.35
C ARG A 233 21.11 4.32 12.96
N TYR A 234 20.96 5.40 12.21
CA TYR A 234 20.46 5.31 10.85
C TYR A 234 21.42 4.55 9.94
N MET A 235 22.75 4.64 10.15
CA MET A 235 23.71 3.78 9.44
C MET A 235 23.45 2.30 9.72
N GLU A 236 23.23 1.93 10.98
CA GLU A 236 22.89 0.55 11.34
C GLU A 236 21.58 0.12 10.69
N GLU A 237 20.57 0.99 10.69
CA GLU A 237 19.25 0.71 10.15
C GLU A 237 19.28 0.56 8.62
N ILE A 238 19.95 1.44 7.87
CA ILE A 238 20.03 1.34 6.39
C ILE A 238 20.94 0.20 5.91
N LEU A 239 21.74 -0.39 6.80
CA LEU A 239 22.42 -1.66 6.53
C LEU A 239 21.47 -2.85 6.65
N THR A 240 20.26 -2.68 7.17
CA THR A 240 19.23 -3.72 7.19
C THR A 240 18.35 -3.65 5.95
N PRO A 241 17.85 -4.78 5.44
CA PRO A 241 16.91 -4.78 4.32
C PRO A 241 15.63 -3.96 4.58
N ALA A 242 15.16 -3.93 5.82
CA ALA A 242 13.94 -3.22 6.22
C ALA A 242 14.01 -1.70 6.02
N GLN A 243 15.20 -1.09 6.10
CA GLN A 243 15.36 0.36 5.93
C GLN A 243 16.41 0.77 4.88
N GLY A 244 17.13 -0.18 4.28
CA GLY A 244 18.15 0.09 3.27
C GLY A 244 17.64 0.37 1.87
N ALA A 245 16.32 0.31 1.66
CA ALA A 245 15.65 0.60 0.39
C ALA A 245 16.25 -0.15 -0.83
N GLY A 246 16.73 -1.38 -0.64
CA GLY A 246 17.36 -2.19 -1.71
C GLY A 246 18.83 -1.89 -1.98
N LEU A 247 19.44 -0.94 -1.26
CA LEU A 247 20.88 -0.63 -1.32
C LEU A 247 21.64 -1.13 -0.08
N ASP A 248 20.97 -1.77 0.88
CA ASP A 248 21.58 -2.34 2.09
C ASP A 248 22.74 -3.27 1.77
N ARG A 249 22.60 -4.15 0.76
CA ARG A 249 23.68 -5.07 0.34
C ARG A 249 24.89 -4.32 -0.20
N LEU A 250 24.67 -3.31 -1.02
CA LEU A 250 25.74 -2.47 -1.52
C LEU A 250 26.43 -1.71 -0.37
N LEU A 251 25.67 -1.18 0.59
CA LEU A 251 26.24 -0.53 1.76
C LEU A 251 26.98 -1.50 2.67
N GLN A 252 26.51 -2.74 2.82
CA GLN A 252 27.19 -3.80 3.56
C GLN A 252 28.53 -4.19 2.91
N THR A 253 28.61 -4.30 1.58
CA THR A 253 29.89 -4.57 0.91
C THR A 253 30.85 -3.39 1.04
N ARG A 254 30.32 -2.18 1.25
CA ARG A 254 31.08 -0.96 1.48
C ARG A 254 31.19 -0.59 2.97
N ARG A 255 30.85 -1.50 3.90
CA ARG A 255 30.74 -1.20 5.36
C ARG A 255 32.01 -0.61 5.95
N GLU A 256 33.18 -1.11 5.55
CA GLU A 256 34.47 -0.59 6.05
C GLU A 256 34.74 0.85 5.58
N ALA A 257 34.10 1.28 4.50
CA ALA A 257 34.17 2.65 3.99
C ALA A 257 32.98 3.52 4.41
N ALA A 258 32.03 2.99 5.20
CA ALA A 258 30.78 3.64 5.56
C ALA A 258 30.66 3.88 7.07
N ARG A 259 30.24 5.09 7.49
CA ARG A 259 29.89 5.38 8.90
C ARG A 259 28.73 6.35 9.06
N GLY A 260 28.06 6.33 10.20
CA GLY A 260 27.09 7.36 10.55
C GLY A 260 27.77 8.53 11.26
N ILE A 261 27.46 9.76 10.85
CA ILE A 261 27.90 11.00 11.50
C ILE A 261 26.64 11.82 11.78
N LEU A 262 26.34 12.07 13.05
CA LEU A 262 25.15 12.83 13.44
C LEU A 262 25.26 14.28 12.94
N ASN A 263 24.22 14.79 12.28
CA ASN A 263 24.21 16.20 11.88
C ASN A 263 24.09 17.15 13.08
N GLY A 264 24.72 18.32 12.97
CA GLY A 264 24.52 19.41 13.93
C GLY A 264 23.38 20.36 13.54
N VAL A 265 23.02 21.23 14.48
CA VAL A 265 22.15 22.40 14.27
C VAL A 265 23.02 23.65 14.19
N ASP A 266 22.73 24.55 13.25
CA ASP A 266 23.41 25.85 13.17
C ASP A 266 22.83 26.81 14.22
N TYR A 267 23.43 26.86 15.41
CA TYR A 267 22.99 27.75 16.49
C TYR A 267 23.29 29.24 16.23
N ASP A 268 23.94 29.59 15.12
CA ASP A 268 23.95 30.99 14.67
C ASP A 268 22.61 31.39 14.02
N GLU A 269 21.92 30.40 13.42
CA GLU A 269 20.63 30.56 12.75
C GLU A 269 19.45 30.20 13.68
N PHE A 270 19.57 29.09 14.42
CA PHE A 270 18.54 28.56 15.32
C PHE A 270 18.87 28.85 16.77
N ASN A 271 18.55 30.06 17.23
CA ASN A 271 18.86 30.48 18.59
C ASN A 271 17.84 31.49 19.12
N PRO A 272 17.06 31.14 20.15
CA PRO A 272 15.98 32.00 20.64
C PRO A 272 16.42 33.35 21.22
N VAL A 273 17.72 33.52 21.50
CA VAL A 273 18.28 34.81 21.94
C VAL A 273 18.36 35.81 20.78
N ARG A 274 18.56 35.33 19.55
CA ARG A 274 18.86 36.17 18.38
C ARG A 274 17.94 35.95 17.18
N ASP A 275 17.14 34.89 17.18
CA ASP A 275 16.25 34.54 16.06
C ASP A 275 15.32 35.72 15.71
N PRO A 276 15.41 36.28 14.49
CA PRO A 276 14.57 37.41 14.08
C PRO A 276 13.13 37.04 13.74
N TRP A 277 12.82 35.74 13.63
CA TRP A 277 11.53 35.24 13.20
C TRP A 277 10.56 34.95 14.34
N ILE A 278 11.04 34.94 15.58
CA ILE A 278 10.19 34.75 16.75
C ILE A 278 9.80 36.10 17.33
N ASP A 279 8.55 36.21 17.77
CA ASP A 279 7.99 37.47 18.26
C ASP A 279 8.74 38.01 19.49
N THR A 280 8.96 37.15 20.49
CA THR A 280 9.68 37.51 21.71
C THR A 280 10.95 36.69 21.82
N ARG A 281 12.11 37.30 21.57
CA ARG A 281 13.40 36.70 21.88
C ARG A 281 13.57 36.56 23.39
N TYR A 282 14.27 35.54 23.84
CA TYR A 282 14.49 35.31 25.28
C TYR A 282 15.95 35.10 25.64
N ASP A 283 16.55 36.14 26.23
CA ASP A 283 17.86 36.17 26.88
C ASP A 283 17.72 36.23 28.41
N GLY A 284 17.86 35.08 29.07
CA GLY A 284 17.74 34.98 30.53
C GLY A 284 16.49 34.20 30.97
N ASP A 285 15.33 34.84 31.04
CA ASP A 285 14.06 34.16 31.42
C ASP A 285 13.34 33.55 30.21
N PHE A 286 13.75 32.33 29.86
CA PHE A 286 13.13 31.57 28.77
C PHE A 286 11.66 31.24 29.02
N MET A 287 11.18 31.18 30.27
CA MET A 287 9.78 30.84 30.58
C MET A 287 8.84 31.97 30.16
N ALA A 288 9.22 33.22 30.45
CA ALA A 288 8.47 34.39 30.02
C ALA A 288 8.43 34.50 28.48
N GLY A 289 9.58 34.29 27.82
CA GLY A 289 9.64 34.28 26.36
C GLY A 289 8.81 33.17 25.73
N LYS A 290 8.86 31.95 26.28
CA LYS A 290 8.04 30.82 25.82
C LYS A 290 6.55 31.11 25.92
N ARG A 291 6.10 31.67 27.05
CA ARG A 291 4.71 32.05 27.26
C ARG A 291 4.24 33.10 26.25
N ALA A 292 5.04 34.15 26.01
CA ALA A 292 4.73 35.18 25.02
C ALA A 292 4.63 34.60 23.59
N ASN A 293 5.59 33.76 23.20
CA ASN A 293 5.56 33.12 21.89
C ASN A 293 4.40 32.13 21.71
N LYS A 294 3.97 31.47 22.79
CA LYS A 294 2.81 30.57 22.79
C LYS A 294 1.51 31.32 22.51
N GLU A 295 1.31 32.46 23.17
CA GLU A 295 0.16 33.33 22.93
C GLU A 295 0.11 33.82 21.48
N VAL A 296 1.28 34.21 20.94
CA VAL A 296 1.40 34.61 19.53
C VAL A 296 1.07 33.45 18.59
N LEU A 297 1.58 32.25 18.86
CA LEU A 297 1.30 31.07 18.05
C LEU A 297 -0.19 30.70 18.07
N GLN A 298 -0.83 30.75 19.25
CA GLN A 298 -2.26 30.51 19.40
C GLN A 298 -3.07 31.50 18.55
N ARG A 299 -2.72 32.79 18.61
CA ARG A 299 -3.35 33.83 17.80
C ARG A 299 -3.15 33.63 16.29
N LEU A 300 -1.92 33.36 15.84
CA LEU A 300 -1.62 33.12 14.43
C LEU A 300 -2.32 31.87 13.88
N SER A 301 -2.61 30.90 14.75
CA SER A 301 -3.21 29.62 14.40
C SER A 301 -4.72 29.55 14.67
N ASN A 302 -5.35 30.66 15.08
CA ASN A 302 -6.77 30.72 15.49
C ASN A 302 -7.13 29.66 16.55
N LEU A 303 -6.19 29.38 17.46
CA LEU A 303 -6.42 28.53 18.62
C LEU A 303 -7.03 29.35 19.77
N GLU A 304 -7.72 28.67 20.68
CA GLU A 304 -8.24 29.29 21.88
C GLU A 304 -7.07 29.88 22.73
N PRO A 305 -7.12 31.16 23.11
CA PRO A 305 -6.09 31.79 23.94
C PRO A 305 -6.11 31.22 25.37
N ALA A 306 -5.36 30.14 25.59
CA ALA A 306 -5.35 29.43 26.86
C ALA A 306 -3.88 29.12 27.27
N PRO A 307 -3.29 29.86 28.22
CA PRO A 307 -1.87 29.74 28.56
C PRO A 307 -1.52 28.37 29.15
N ASP A 308 -2.47 27.74 29.86
CA ASP A 308 -2.26 26.45 30.50
C ASP A 308 -2.47 25.26 29.58
N ARG A 309 -3.28 25.37 28.52
CA ARG A 309 -3.52 24.27 27.57
C ARG A 309 -2.24 23.90 26.82
N PRO A 310 -1.83 22.63 26.76
CA PRO A 310 -0.59 22.23 26.11
C PRO A 310 -0.70 22.34 24.58
N VAL A 311 0.28 22.98 23.93
CA VAL A 311 0.35 23.14 22.47
C VAL A 311 1.36 22.15 21.89
N PHE A 312 0.91 21.31 20.96
CA PHE A 312 1.70 20.36 20.21
C PHE A 312 1.94 20.89 18.80
N GLY A 313 3.19 21.17 18.46
CA GLY A 313 3.59 21.65 17.14
C GLY A 313 4.19 20.53 16.28
N MET A 314 3.88 20.54 14.99
CA MET A 314 4.54 19.69 13.98
C MET A 314 4.93 20.54 12.77
N VAL A 315 6.22 20.52 12.42
CA VAL A 315 6.75 21.14 11.19
C VAL A 315 7.37 20.02 10.34
N ALA A 316 6.68 19.62 9.27
CA ALA A 316 7.11 18.49 8.45
C ALA A 316 6.43 18.46 7.07
N ARG A 317 7.10 17.84 6.08
CA ARG A 317 6.46 17.43 4.83
C ARG A 317 5.34 16.41 5.12
N LEU A 318 4.19 16.54 4.46
CA LEU A 318 3.05 15.65 4.67
C LEU A 318 3.17 14.38 3.83
N VAL A 319 4.04 13.48 4.27
CA VAL A 319 4.28 12.16 3.67
C VAL A 319 4.16 11.06 4.73
N SER A 320 3.90 9.81 4.30
CA SER A 320 3.74 8.68 5.20
C SER A 320 4.95 8.48 6.12
N GLN A 321 6.16 8.72 5.61
CA GLN A 321 7.41 8.68 6.38
C GLN A 321 7.34 9.52 7.66
N LYS A 322 6.71 10.71 7.63
CA LYS A 322 6.68 11.64 8.76
C LYS A 322 5.62 11.29 9.82
N GLY A 323 4.95 10.14 9.68
CA GLY A 323 3.97 9.68 10.66
C GLY A 323 2.70 10.51 10.69
N VAL A 324 2.42 11.32 9.67
CA VAL A 324 1.22 12.18 9.63
C VAL A 324 -0.06 11.37 9.75
N GLY A 325 -0.09 10.16 9.17
CA GLY A 325 -1.22 9.23 9.33
C GLY A 325 -1.48 8.89 10.80
N LEU A 326 -0.41 8.64 11.58
CA LEU A 326 -0.51 8.33 13.00
C LEU A 326 -1.11 9.50 13.79
N LEU A 327 -0.65 10.72 13.50
CA LEU A 327 -1.19 11.94 14.10
C LEU A 327 -2.66 12.13 13.72
N THR A 328 -3.02 12.07 12.43
CA THR A 328 -4.40 12.31 11.98
C THR A 328 -5.40 11.33 12.59
N SER A 329 -4.99 10.08 12.82
CA SER A 329 -5.82 9.06 13.49
C SER A 329 -5.92 9.25 15.01
N ALA A 330 -5.12 10.15 15.59
CA ALA A 330 -5.05 10.42 17.03
C ALA A 330 -5.59 11.81 17.41
N LEU A 331 -5.97 12.66 16.45
CA LEU A 331 -6.28 14.08 16.70
C LEU A 331 -7.44 14.26 17.69
N GLU A 332 -8.48 13.45 17.58
CA GLU A 332 -9.60 13.47 18.53
C GLU A 332 -9.14 13.19 19.96
N GLN A 333 -8.26 12.19 20.12
CA GLN A 333 -7.72 11.78 21.42
C GLN A 333 -6.79 12.84 22.02
N PHE A 334 -6.09 13.63 21.19
CA PHE A 334 -5.34 14.82 21.63
C PHE A 334 -6.29 15.90 22.14
N VAL A 335 -7.33 16.24 21.36
CA VAL A 335 -8.32 17.27 21.74
C VAL A 335 -9.05 16.88 23.03
N ALA A 336 -9.43 15.60 23.17
CA ALA A 336 -10.06 15.06 24.37
C ALA A 336 -9.19 15.20 25.64
N ARG A 337 -7.86 15.30 25.49
CA ARG A 337 -6.91 15.56 26.59
C ARG A 337 -6.71 17.06 26.88
N GLY A 338 -7.52 17.93 26.27
CA GLY A 338 -7.40 19.39 26.39
C GLY A 338 -6.23 19.99 25.62
N ALA A 339 -5.56 19.21 24.76
CA ALA A 339 -4.44 19.69 23.96
C ALA A 339 -4.88 20.60 22.81
N GLN A 340 -3.92 21.36 22.31
CA GLN A 340 -4.02 22.07 21.03
C GLN A 340 -2.94 21.53 20.09
N VAL A 341 -3.25 21.43 18.79
CA VAL A 341 -2.35 20.87 17.78
C VAL A 341 -2.20 21.87 16.63
N VAL A 342 -0.95 22.21 16.30
CA VAL A 342 -0.60 23.03 15.12
C VAL A 342 0.27 22.21 14.18
N VAL A 343 -0.19 22.03 12.95
CA VAL A 343 0.56 21.34 11.90
C VAL A 343 0.91 22.33 10.78
N LEU A 344 2.19 22.44 10.44
CA LEU A 344 2.70 23.21 9.31
C LEU A 344 3.39 22.28 8.32
N GLY A 345 2.95 22.33 7.06
CA GLY A 345 3.66 21.69 5.98
C GLY A 345 2.82 21.37 4.76
N GLU A 346 3.51 21.02 3.68
CA GLU A 346 2.92 20.67 2.38
C GLU A 346 3.18 19.19 2.07
N GLY A 347 2.28 18.55 1.31
CA GLY A 347 2.44 17.16 0.88
C GLY A 347 1.16 16.54 0.35
N ALA A 348 1.00 15.22 0.52
CA ALA A 348 0.01 14.42 -0.18
C ALA A 348 -1.44 14.87 0.10
N PRO A 349 -2.32 14.95 -0.93
CA PRO A 349 -3.70 15.43 -0.79
C PRO A 349 -4.50 14.74 0.31
N ARG A 350 -4.28 13.43 0.53
CA ARG A 350 -4.96 12.67 1.59
C ARG A 350 -4.71 13.21 2.99
N TYR A 351 -3.49 13.63 3.31
CA TYR A 351 -3.15 14.17 4.63
C TYR A 351 -3.62 15.61 4.76
N ARG A 352 -3.50 16.39 3.68
CA ARG A 352 -4.05 17.74 3.59
C ARG A 352 -5.55 17.74 3.91
N ARG A 353 -6.34 16.91 3.22
CA ARG A 353 -7.79 16.81 3.45
C ARG A 353 -8.14 16.42 4.89
N LYS A 354 -7.45 15.44 5.47
CA LYS A 354 -7.68 15.01 6.86
C LYS A 354 -7.37 16.11 7.87
N LEU A 355 -6.28 16.86 7.68
CA LEU A 355 -5.89 17.97 8.55
C LEU A 355 -6.81 19.20 8.38
N GLU A 356 -7.23 19.51 7.16
CA GLU A 356 -8.22 20.55 6.87
C GLU A 356 -9.58 20.21 7.50
N TRP A 357 -10.04 18.96 7.34
CA TRP A 357 -11.24 18.46 7.98
C TRP A 357 -11.15 18.56 9.51
N ALA A 358 -10.03 18.12 10.10
CA ALA A 358 -9.83 18.17 11.54
C ALA A 358 -9.80 19.61 12.08
N SER A 359 -9.18 20.54 11.35
CA SER A 359 -9.18 21.97 11.73
C SER A 359 -10.58 22.59 11.70
N ARG A 360 -11.44 22.17 10.76
CA ARG A 360 -12.86 22.57 10.74
C ARG A 360 -13.68 21.89 11.84
N ARG A 361 -13.38 20.62 12.14
CA ARG A 361 -14.12 19.79 13.12
C ARG A 361 -13.81 20.17 14.57
N TYR A 362 -12.59 20.64 14.84
CA TYR A 362 -12.11 21.00 16.18
C TYR A 362 -11.59 22.46 16.23
N PRO A 363 -12.46 23.45 15.97
CA PRO A 363 -12.06 24.86 15.98
C PRO A 363 -11.49 25.26 17.34
N GLY A 364 -10.48 26.13 17.34
CA GLY A 364 -9.79 26.56 18.57
C GLY A 364 -8.84 25.52 19.19
N SER A 365 -8.83 24.27 18.69
CA SER A 365 -7.96 23.19 19.19
C SER A 365 -7.04 22.59 18.12
N VAL A 366 -7.43 22.55 16.86
CA VAL A 366 -6.60 22.03 15.76
C VAL A 366 -6.43 23.08 14.67
N SER A 367 -5.19 23.35 14.28
CA SER A 367 -4.84 24.27 13.20
C SER A 367 -3.88 23.63 12.20
N TYR A 368 -4.15 23.82 10.92
CA TYR A 368 -3.32 23.32 9.84
C TYR A 368 -2.96 24.44 8.87
N HIS A 369 -1.66 24.60 8.63
CA HIS A 369 -1.08 25.59 7.73
C HIS A 369 -0.44 24.88 6.53
N PRO A 370 -1.08 24.90 5.33
CA PRO A 370 -0.62 24.19 4.14
C PRO A 370 0.50 24.96 3.41
N THR A 371 1.57 25.33 4.13
CA THR A 371 2.68 26.14 3.59
C THR A 371 4.02 25.68 4.13
N SER A 372 5.10 26.24 3.60
CA SER A 372 6.50 26.07 4.04
C SER A 372 7.08 27.36 4.66
N SER A 373 6.23 28.18 5.28
CA SER A 373 6.60 29.49 5.84
C SER A 373 7.63 29.38 6.99
N GLU A 374 8.86 29.80 6.73
CA GLU A 374 9.95 29.81 7.73
C GLU A 374 9.60 30.66 8.97
N PRO A 375 9.01 31.87 8.87
CA PRO A 375 8.60 32.64 10.05
C PRO A 375 7.64 31.86 10.96
N LEU A 376 6.63 31.20 10.38
CA LEU A 376 5.67 30.42 11.14
C LEU A 376 6.31 29.15 11.73
N ALA A 377 7.23 28.50 11.01
CA ALA A 377 7.99 27.37 11.54
C ALA A 377 8.79 27.76 12.79
N ARG A 378 9.49 28.91 12.76
CA ARG A 378 10.21 29.46 13.92
C ARG A 378 9.27 29.79 15.07
N GLN A 379 8.12 30.39 14.78
CA GLN A 379 7.11 30.64 15.79
C GLN A 379 6.54 29.34 16.40
N ILE A 380 6.41 28.26 15.62
CA ILE A 380 6.00 26.94 16.14
C ILE A 380 7.08 26.38 17.08
N TYR A 381 8.37 26.48 16.74
CA TYR A 381 9.45 26.04 17.63
C TYR A 381 9.48 26.85 18.92
N ALA A 382 9.25 28.16 18.87
CA ALA A 382 9.25 29.00 20.06
C ALA A 382 7.96 28.88 20.89
N GLY A 383 6.80 28.76 20.25
CA GLY A 383 5.50 28.85 20.90
C GLY A 383 4.86 27.52 21.33
N SER A 384 5.29 26.37 20.79
CA SER A 384 4.74 25.08 21.21
C SER A 384 5.32 24.62 22.55
N ASP A 385 4.58 23.81 23.31
CA ASP A 385 5.13 23.14 24.49
C ASP A 385 5.83 21.84 24.08
N PHE A 386 5.19 21.09 23.18
CA PHE A 386 5.66 19.82 22.65
C PHE A 386 5.91 19.89 21.14
N PHE A 387 6.92 19.16 20.66
CA PHE A 387 7.18 18.98 19.23
C PHE A 387 6.92 17.54 18.81
N LEU A 388 5.99 17.33 17.88
CA LEU A 388 5.63 15.99 17.40
C LEU A 388 6.55 15.60 16.24
N ALA A 389 7.28 14.49 16.41
CA ALA A 389 7.97 13.80 15.31
C ALA A 389 7.68 12.29 15.34
N PRO A 390 6.45 11.86 14.99
CA PRO A 390 6.04 10.46 15.00
C PRO A 390 6.54 9.66 13.77
N SER A 391 7.73 9.98 13.28
CA SER A 391 8.28 9.45 12.02
C SER A 391 8.34 7.92 12.00
N VAL A 392 7.97 7.34 10.87
CA VAL A 392 8.12 5.90 10.58
C VAL A 392 9.59 5.52 10.48
N PHE A 393 10.39 6.39 9.85
CA PHE A 393 11.84 6.38 9.91
C PHE A 393 12.36 7.81 9.75
N GLU A 394 13.47 8.14 10.40
CA GLU A 394 14.02 9.49 10.42
C GLU A 394 15.55 9.46 10.37
N PRO A 395 16.18 9.80 9.23
CA PRO A 395 17.63 9.69 9.07
C PRO A 395 18.43 10.42 10.14
N CYS A 396 18.03 11.65 10.47
CA CYS A 396 18.65 12.46 11.52
C CYS A 396 17.59 13.05 12.45
N GLY A 397 16.61 13.77 11.88
CA GLY A 397 15.59 14.44 12.68
C GLY A 397 16.05 15.81 13.20
N LEU A 398 16.43 16.70 12.29
CA LEU A 398 16.91 18.05 12.64
C LEU A 398 15.84 18.89 13.36
N THR A 399 14.55 18.71 13.02
CA THR A 399 13.47 19.55 13.55
C THR A 399 13.20 19.33 15.06
N PRO A 400 13.24 18.10 15.61
CA PRO A 400 13.31 17.90 17.05
C PRO A 400 14.52 18.53 17.74
N LEU A 401 15.70 18.50 17.12
CA LEU A 401 16.90 19.13 17.69
C LEU A 401 16.78 20.66 17.76
N ILE A 402 16.20 21.26 16.71
CA ILE A 402 15.84 22.68 16.71
C ILE A 402 14.84 22.94 17.84
N ALA A 403 13.77 22.14 17.97
CA ALA A 403 12.76 22.31 19.01
C ALA A 403 13.35 22.31 20.43
N LEU A 404 14.30 21.40 20.72
CA LEU A 404 15.02 21.35 22.00
C LEU A 404 15.71 22.67 22.32
N LYS A 405 16.38 23.29 21.33
CA LYS A 405 17.07 24.58 21.51
C LYS A 405 16.11 25.73 21.89
N TYR A 406 14.84 25.62 21.50
CA TYR A 406 13.79 26.58 21.83
C TYR A 406 12.99 26.16 23.08
N GLY A 407 13.39 25.10 23.79
CA GLY A 407 12.69 24.62 24.99
C GLY A 407 11.34 23.96 24.68
N THR A 408 11.14 23.50 23.46
CA THR A 408 9.98 22.70 23.05
C THR A 408 10.36 21.23 23.14
N ILE A 409 9.64 20.47 23.96
CA ILE A 409 10.03 19.11 24.31
C ILE A 409 9.54 18.13 23.23
N PRO A 410 10.43 17.36 22.60
CA PRO A 410 10.03 16.47 21.52
C PRO A 410 9.34 15.21 22.04
N ILE A 411 8.31 14.78 21.30
CA ILE A 411 7.69 13.45 21.43
C ILE A 411 7.96 12.71 20.13
N VAL A 412 8.77 11.65 20.21
CA VAL A 412 9.36 11.01 19.04
C VAL A 412 9.16 9.51 19.03
N ARG A 413 9.15 8.93 17.84
CA ARG A 413 9.31 7.49 17.70
C ARG A 413 10.80 7.13 17.78
N ARG A 414 11.14 6.02 18.44
CA ARG A 414 12.50 5.45 18.52
C ARG A 414 12.96 4.90 17.16
N THR A 415 13.52 5.75 16.31
CA THR A 415 14.04 5.39 14.97
C THR A 415 15.12 6.36 14.50
N GLY A 416 16.12 5.85 13.78
CA GLY A 416 17.19 6.61 13.16
C GLY A 416 17.82 7.63 14.10
N GLY A 417 18.07 8.85 13.62
CA GLY A 417 18.72 9.88 14.43
C GLY A 417 17.88 10.36 15.63
N LEU A 418 16.57 10.10 15.67
CA LEU A 418 15.75 10.39 16.86
C LEU A 418 16.12 9.48 18.03
N ALA A 419 16.46 8.22 17.74
CA ALA A 419 16.95 7.29 18.76
C ALA A 419 18.36 7.64 19.26
N ASP A 420 19.18 8.31 18.43
CA ASP A 420 20.51 8.80 18.82
C ASP A 420 20.45 10.08 19.67
N THR A 421 19.37 10.86 19.57
CA THR A 421 19.34 12.25 20.07
C THR A 421 18.34 12.51 21.20
N VAL A 422 17.18 11.85 21.20
CA VAL A 422 16.13 12.09 22.20
C VAL A 422 16.11 10.93 23.18
N THR A 423 16.74 11.13 24.33
CA THR A 423 16.66 10.23 25.49
C THR A 423 15.29 10.35 26.16
N ASP A 424 14.68 9.22 26.52
CA ASP A 424 13.36 9.20 27.14
C ASP A 424 13.41 9.63 28.60
N TYR A 425 12.65 10.67 28.93
CA TYR A 425 12.48 11.16 30.30
C TYR A 425 11.92 10.11 31.24
N MET A 426 11.08 9.21 30.75
CA MET A 426 10.48 8.17 31.59
C MET A 426 11.46 7.04 31.92
N GLU A 427 12.44 6.79 31.04
CA GLU A 427 13.50 5.81 31.29
C GLU A 427 14.62 6.40 32.16
N ASP A 428 15.00 7.66 31.89
CA ASP A 428 16.01 8.39 32.67
C ASP A 428 15.58 9.85 32.91
N PRO A 429 14.95 10.16 34.06
CA PRO A 429 14.55 11.53 34.38
C PRO A 429 15.72 12.52 34.53
N ALA A 430 16.94 12.04 34.79
CA ALA A 430 18.12 12.88 35.00
C ALA A 430 18.70 13.37 33.67
N GLU A 431 18.74 12.50 32.66
CA GLU A 431 19.34 12.79 31.34
C GLU A 431 18.31 12.91 30.19
N GLY A 432 17.04 12.59 30.43
CA GLY A 432 16.00 12.58 29.40
C GLY A 432 15.75 13.95 28.75
N LEU A 433 15.65 13.99 27.42
CA LEU A 433 15.43 15.21 26.64
C LEU A 433 14.02 15.31 26.05
N GLY A 434 13.26 14.22 26.03
CA GLY A 434 11.89 14.19 25.51
C GLY A 434 11.14 12.93 25.92
N PHE A 435 10.07 12.62 25.19
CA PHE A 435 9.27 11.41 25.41
C PHE A 435 9.35 10.52 24.17
N VAL A 436 9.61 9.23 24.40
CA VAL A 436 9.87 8.29 23.30
C VAL A 436 8.83 7.19 23.29
N PHE A 437 8.35 6.85 22.10
CA PHE A 437 7.52 5.66 21.88
C PHE A 437 8.14 4.75 20.82
N VAL A 438 7.83 3.46 20.86
CA VAL A 438 8.55 2.46 20.04
C VAL A 438 7.68 1.93 18.90
N GLN A 439 6.43 1.55 19.21
CA GLN A 439 5.56 0.93 18.21
C GLN A 439 4.94 1.99 17.30
N ARG A 440 4.81 1.67 16.02
CA ARG A 440 4.10 2.51 15.04
C ARG A 440 2.57 2.35 15.21
N ARG A 441 2.07 2.66 16.40
CA ARG A 441 0.65 2.52 16.79
C ARG A 441 0.16 3.75 17.53
N VAL A 442 -1.10 4.13 17.31
CA VAL A 442 -1.72 5.31 17.95
C VAL A 442 -1.62 5.19 19.47
N ALA A 443 -1.91 4.00 20.02
CA ALA A 443 -1.81 3.74 21.45
C ALA A 443 -0.41 3.98 22.02
N SER A 444 0.65 3.60 21.29
CA SER A 444 2.03 3.82 21.75
C SER A 444 2.39 5.30 21.78
N MET A 445 1.95 6.08 20.78
CA MET A 445 2.12 7.53 20.76
C MET A 445 1.31 8.22 21.86
N LEU A 446 0.05 7.82 22.05
CA LEU A 446 -0.80 8.39 23.10
C LEU A 446 -0.27 8.11 24.50
N SER A 447 0.36 6.95 24.74
CA SER A 447 1.04 6.66 26.01
C SER A 447 2.19 7.65 26.29
N ALA A 448 3.03 7.95 25.29
CA ALA A 448 4.06 8.97 25.43
C ALA A 448 3.46 10.38 25.63
N VAL A 449 2.34 10.70 24.98
CA VAL A 449 1.60 11.94 25.19
C VAL A 449 1.06 12.03 26.62
N ASP A 450 0.49 10.96 27.17
CA ASP A 450 -0.05 10.92 28.52
C ASP A 450 1.06 11.16 29.56
N ASN A 451 2.23 10.52 29.38
CA ASN A 451 3.41 10.78 30.20
C ASN A 451 3.89 12.23 30.10
N ALA A 452 3.91 12.77 28.87
CA ALA A 452 4.30 14.14 28.60
C ALA A 452 3.39 15.15 29.31
N LEU A 453 2.07 14.95 29.22
CA LEU A 453 1.07 15.77 29.88
C LEU A 453 1.17 15.69 31.41
N ALA A 454 1.45 14.51 31.96
CA ALA A 454 1.65 14.31 33.39
C ALA A 454 2.90 15.03 33.94
N VAL A 455 3.95 15.18 33.13
CA VAL A 455 5.13 15.99 33.50
C VAL A 455 4.84 17.48 33.31
N TYR A 456 4.13 17.86 32.25
CA TYR A 456 3.77 19.24 31.97
C TYR A 456 2.88 19.87 33.04
N SER A 457 1.98 19.11 33.66
CA SER A 457 1.18 19.56 34.80
C SER A 457 2.04 19.84 36.06
N ARG A 458 3.18 19.16 36.20
CA ARG A 458 4.18 19.37 37.26
C ARG A 458 5.18 20.46 36.85
N ARG A 459 4.74 21.72 36.84
CA ARG A 459 5.51 22.88 36.34
C ARG A 459 6.98 22.95 36.81
N PRO A 460 7.35 22.71 38.09
CA PRO A 460 8.76 22.76 38.48
C PRO A 460 9.63 21.69 37.80
N GLU A 461 9.06 20.52 37.53
CA GLU A 461 9.71 19.40 36.85
C GLU A 461 9.82 19.66 35.35
N TRP A 462 8.73 20.10 34.73
CA TRP A 462 8.69 20.57 33.36
C TRP A 462 9.75 21.65 33.07
N ASN A 463 9.85 22.67 33.94
CA ASN A 463 10.82 23.76 33.77
C ASN A 463 12.28 23.28 33.91
N ARG A 464 12.54 22.18 34.61
CA ARG A 464 13.88 21.56 34.66
C ARG A 464 14.16 20.80 33.36
N LEU A 465 13.20 20.04 32.87
CA LEU A 465 13.28 19.34 31.58
C LEU A 465 13.54 20.33 30.43
N GLN A 466 12.81 21.45 30.37
CA GLN A 466 13.03 22.50 29.36
C GLN A 466 14.43 23.13 29.43
N ARG A 467 14.93 23.43 30.63
CA ARG A 467 16.30 23.97 30.79
C ARG A 467 17.36 22.98 30.32
N ARG A 468 17.18 21.70 30.64
CA ARG A 468 18.09 20.64 30.18
C ARG A 468 18.04 20.51 28.65
N ALA A 469 16.84 20.45 28.07
CA ALA A 469 16.64 20.42 26.62
C ALA A 469 17.34 21.59 25.91
N MET A 470 17.18 22.82 26.42
CA MET A 470 17.83 24.01 25.84
C MET A 470 19.35 24.05 26.03
N GLY A 471 19.85 23.39 27.08
CA GLY A 471 21.26 23.28 27.41
C GLY A 471 22.01 22.19 26.65
N ALA A 472 21.30 21.24 26.03
CA ALA A 472 21.90 20.20 25.22
C ALA A 472 22.62 20.77 23.99
N ASP A 473 23.87 20.34 23.78
CA ASP A 473 24.70 20.82 22.67
C ASP A 473 24.63 19.85 21.48
N PHE A 474 23.76 20.17 20.53
CA PHE A 474 23.71 19.54 19.21
C PHE A 474 24.30 20.45 18.13
N SER A 475 25.23 21.36 18.47
CA SER A 475 25.89 22.22 17.49
C SER A 475 26.83 21.44 16.57
N TRP A 476 27.23 22.05 15.45
CA TRP A 476 28.17 21.46 14.49
C TRP A 476 29.61 21.28 15.01
N ARG A 477 29.93 21.69 16.25
CA ARG A 477 31.31 21.67 16.78
C ARG A 477 31.91 20.27 16.86
N ALA A 478 31.11 19.26 17.23
CA ALA A 478 31.56 17.86 17.25
C ALA A 478 31.48 17.21 15.86
N PRO A 479 30.34 17.25 15.14
CA PRO A 479 30.21 16.61 13.83
C PRO A 479 31.26 17.04 12.80
N VAL A 480 31.64 18.33 12.76
CA VAL A 480 32.63 18.82 11.79
C VAL A 480 33.98 18.11 11.92
N ARG A 481 34.39 17.72 13.13
CA ARG A 481 35.65 17.00 13.36
C ARG A 481 35.59 15.58 12.80
N GLU A 482 34.44 14.93 12.88
CA GLU A 482 34.22 13.62 12.28
C GLU A 482 34.23 13.69 10.75
N TYR A 483 33.69 14.76 10.16
CA TYR A 483 33.81 14.99 8.71
C TYR A 483 35.26 15.24 8.29
N VAL A 484 36.04 16.01 9.07
CA VAL A 484 37.48 16.20 8.81
C VAL A 484 38.23 14.86 8.82
N ALA A 485 38.00 14.00 9.81
CA ALA A 485 38.59 12.67 9.84
C ALA A 485 38.18 11.83 8.61
N LEU A 486 36.92 11.95 8.16
CA LEU A 486 36.42 11.24 6.97
C LEU A 486 37.15 11.69 5.70
N TYR A 487 37.47 12.98 5.61
CA TYR A 487 38.21 13.57 4.49
C TYR A 487 39.65 13.05 4.45
N GLU A 488 40.31 12.97 5.61
CA GLU A 488 41.67 12.43 5.72
C GLU A 488 41.72 10.95 5.29
N GLU A 489 40.74 10.15 5.70
CA GLU A 489 40.64 8.75 5.29
C GLU A 489 40.41 8.58 3.78
N ALA A 490 39.56 9.44 3.17
CA ALA A 490 39.33 9.44 1.72
C ALA A 490 40.60 9.82 0.93
N LEU A 491 41.43 10.73 1.45
CA LEU A 491 42.73 11.05 0.84
C LEU A 491 43.72 9.90 1.01
N HIS A 492 43.71 9.23 2.17
CA HIS A 492 44.63 8.14 2.45
C HIS A 492 44.35 6.91 1.58
N SER A 493 43.08 6.55 1.37
CA SER A 493 42.70 5.42 0.49
C SER A 493 43.21 5.61 -0.94
N ARG A 494 43.21 6.85 -1.45
CA ARG A 494 43.75 7.18 -2.78
C ARG A 494 45.27 7.03 -2.87
N ARG A 495 46.01 7.41 -1.81
CA ARG A 495 47.48 7.26 -1.76
C ARG A 495 47.91 5.78 -1.75
N ASN A 496 47.14 4.91 -1.10
CA ASN A 496 47.48 3.47 -1.01
C ASN A 496 47.04 2.67 -2.26
N ALA A 497 46.01 3.11 -2.97
CA ALA A 497 45.56 2.46 -4.21
C ALA A 497 46.59 2.55 -5.35
N ASP A 498 47.46 3.56 -5.35
CA ASP A 498 48.56 3.71 -6.30
C ASP A 498 49.74 2.73 -6.05
N VAL A 499 49.76 2.03 -4.90
CA VAL A 499 50.82 1.08 -4.52
C VAL A 499 50.45 -0.38 -4.83
N SER A 500 49.17 -0.71 -5.04
CA SER A 500 48.69 -2.12 -5.10
C SER A 500 48.37 -2.65 -6.50
N TRP A 501 48.79 -1.99 -7.59
CA TRP A 501 48.49 -2.40 -8.97
C TRP A 501 49.53 -3.33 -9.62
N SER A 502 50.30 -4.07 -8.82
CA SER A 502 51.19 -5.12 -9.32
C SER A 502 51.17 -6.35 -8.42
N ALA A 503 50.16 -7.20 -8.58
CA ALA A 503 50.18 -8.66 -8.46
C ALA A 503 48.79 -9.19 -8.07
N VAL A 504 48.21 -10.06 -8.90
CA VAL A 504 47.97 -11.48 -8.59
C VAL A 504 47.26 -12.13 -9.78
N GLN A 505 47.96 -13.11 -10.37
CA GLN A 505 47.44 -14.07 -11.34
C GLN A 505 46.64 -15.17 -10.65
N VAL A 506 45.67 -15.67 -11.41
CA VAL A 506 44.83 -16.85 -11.18
C VAL A 506 45.66 -18.09 -10.83
N ASN A 507 45.22 -18.87 -9.84
CA ASN A 507 45.56 -20.29 -9.76
C ASN A 507 44.36 -21.12 -9.27
N ASN A 508 43.95 -22.06 -10.12
CA ASN A 508 42.99 -23.12 -9.85
C ASN A 508 43.76 -24.40 -9.52
N ALA A 509 43.46 -25.05 -8.38
CA ALA A 509 43.64 -26.50 -8.23
C ALA A 509 42.93 -27.08 -6.99
N GLY A 510 42.00 -28.00 -7.25
CA GLY A 510 41.98 -29.32 -6.61
C GLY A 510 41.20 -29.50 -5.30
N LEU A 511 39.93 -29.90 -5.39
CA LEU A 511 39.25 -30.66 -4.33
C LEU A 511 38.46 -31.84 -4.93
N ARG A 512 38.62 -32.99 -4.26
CA ARG A 512 38.32 -34.36 -4.70
C ARG A 512 36.82 -34.63 -4.85
N SER A 513 36.48 -35.50 -5.80
CA SER A 513 35.12 -35.99 -6.06
C SER A 513 34.61 -36.90 -4.94
N ARG A 514 33.65 -36.41 -4.14
CA ARG A 514 32.64 -37.26 -3.48
C ARG A 514 31.51 -37.48 -4.48
N GLN A 515 30.95 -38.69 -4.55
CA GLN A 515 29.72 -38.95 -5.29
C GLN A 515 28.65 -37.96 -4.83
N ARG A 516 28.17 -37.11 -5.74
CA ARG A 516 27.16 -36.09 -5.44
C ARG A 516 25.82 -36.77 -5.15
N PRO A 517 25.12 -36.43 -4.05
CA PRO A 517 23.72 -36.81 -3.87
C PRO A 517 22.88 -36.27 -5.03
N ALA A 518 21.72 -36.89 -5.29
CA ALA A 518 20.81 -36.40 -6.33
C ALA A 518 20.29 -35.01 -5.93
N PRO A 519 20.02 -34.10 -6.89
CA PRO A 519 19.41 -32.81 -6.57
C PRO A 519 18.02 -33.01 -5.95
N LEU A 520 17.71 -32.27 -4.88
CA LEU A 520 16.44 -32.28 -4.18
C LEU A 520 15.41 -31.43 -4.96
N PRO A 521 14.27 -32.00 -5.39
CA PRO A 521 13.18 -31.26 -6.01
C PRO A 521 12.61 -30.18 -5.07
N LEU A 522 12.34 -29.00 -5.62
CA LEU A 522 11.67 -27.88 -4.94
C LEU A 522 10.45 -27.44 -5.75
N ALA A 523 9.25 -27.61 -5.19
CA ALA A 523 8.04 -27.00 -5.75
C ALA A 523 7.81 -25.63 -5.12
N LEU A 524 7.55 -24.64 -5.96
CA LEU A 524 7.08 -23.31 -5.56
C LEU A 524 5.58 -23.25 -5.84
N VAL A 525 4.78 -23.02 -4.80
CA VAL A 525 3.33 -22.90 -4.88
C VAL A 525 2.95 -21.49 -4.40
N HIS A 526 2.17 -20.77 -5.19
CA HIS A 526 1.63 -19.46 -4.82
C HIS A 526 0.11 -19.54 -4.78
N HIS A 527 -0.46 -19.04 -3.69
CA HIS A 527 -1.90 -18.88 -3.52
C HIS A 527 -2.26 -17.40 -3.69
N ALA A 528 -3.05 -17.06 -4.70
CA ALA A 528 -3.57 -15.71 -4.85
C ALA A 528 -5.08 -15.70 -4.66
N ASN A 529 -5.54 -14.84 -3.77
CA ASN A 529 -6.94 -14.69 -3.46
C ASN A 529 -7.32 -13.21 -3.36
N GLN A 530 -8.53 -12.89 -3.77
CA GLN A 530 -9.12 -11.58 -3.54
C GLN A 530 -10.63 -11.76 -3.65
N PHE A 531 -11.37 -11.19 -2.70
CA PHE A 531 -12.81 -11.06 -2.87
C PHE A 531 -13.10 -10.01 -3.96
N LEU A 532 -14.30 -10.02 -4.54
CA LEU A 532 -14.67 -9.19 -5.70
C LEU A 532 -14.59 -7.68 -5.37
N ILE A 533 -13.40 -7.11 -5.52
CA ILE A 533 -13.05 -5.76 -5.06
C ILE A 533 -12.50 -4.98 -6.25
N SER A 534 -13.08 -3.82 -6.49
CA SER A 534 -12.57 -2.83 -7.44
C SER A 534 -11.50 -1.94 -6.78
N ASP A 535 -10.93 -1.01 -7.54
CA ASP A 535 -9.94 -0.09 -7.00
C ASP A 535 -10.58 1.03 -6.16
N GLY A 536 -9.82 1.55 -5.20
CA GLY A 536 -10.07 2.86 -4.57
C GLY A 536 -10.61 2.83 -3.14
N TYR A 537 -10.90 1.65 -2.57
CA TYR A 537 -11.26 1.50 -1.17
C TYR A 537 -10.14 2.02 -0.23
N GLU A 538 -10.51 2.70 0.86
CA GLU A 538 -9.54 3.38 1.75
C GLU A 538 -8.77 2.42 2.67
N ASP A 539 -9.32 1.24 2.92
CA ASP A 539 -8.87 0.26 3.93
C ASP A 539 -8.38 -1.07 3.33
N ARG A 540 -8.52 -1.28 2.01
CA ARG A 540 -8.05 -2.47 1.31
C ARG A 540 -7.32 -2.09 0.04
N GLU A 541 -6.29 -2.86 -0.30
CA GLU A 541 -5.57 -2.63 -1.55
C GLU A 541 -6.45 -2.99 -2.76
N GLY A 542 -6.49 -2.09 -3.74
CA GLY A 542 -7.25 -2.27 -4.97
C GLY A 542 -6.72 -3.41 -5.83
N LEU A 543 -7.64 -4.07 -6.55
CA LEU A 543 -7.32 -5.19 -7.43
C LEU A 543 -6.23 -4.86 -8.45
N THR A 544 -6.18 -3.62 -8.98
CA THR A 544 -5.13 -3.20 -9.93
C THR A 544 -3.73 -3.38 -9.35
N ALA A 545 -3.52 -3.00 -8.08
CA ALA A 545 -2.21 -3.11 -7.45
C ALA A 545 -1.82 -4.58 -7.26
N LEU A 546 -2.76 -5.39 -6.78
CA LEU A 546 -2.57 -6.83 -6.59
C LEU A 546 -2.20 -7.53 -7.89
N VAL A 547 -3.01 -7.42 -8.96
CA VAL A 547 -2.73 -8.12 -10.22
C VAL A 547 -1.46 -7.64 -10.90
N LYS A 548 -1.07 -6.37 -10.72
CA LYS A 548 0.22 -5.86 -11.20
C LYS A 548 1.39 -6.46 -10.41
N GLY A 549 1.26 -6.59 -9.09
CA GLY A 549 2.24 -7.31 -8.27
C GLY A 549 2.36 -8.78 -8.65
N TYR A 550 1.22 -9.46 -8.83
CA TYR A 550 1.18 -10.87 -9.27
C TYR A 550 1.83 -11.03 -10.65
N SER A 551 1.51 -10.17 -11.60
CA SER A 551 2.15 -10.14 -12.92
C SER A 551 3.67 -9.93 -12.81
N ALA A 552 4.13 -9.02 -11.95
CA ALA A 552 5.55 -8.79 -11.74
C ALA A 552 6.26 -10.04 -11.19
N LEU A 553 5.65 -10.73 -10.22
CA LEU A 553 6.15 -12.01 -9.70
C LEU A 553 6.20 -13.10 -10.78
N LEU A 554 5.14 -13.25 -11.58
CA LEU A 554 5.10 -14.20 -12.69
C LEU A 554 6.19 -13.93 -13.74
N ARG A 555 6.49 -12.65 -14.02
CA ARG A 555 7.58 -12.26 -14.91
C ARG A 555 8.95 -12.61 -14.36
N LEU A 556 9.14 -12.64 -13.03
CA LEU A 556 10.37 -13.16 -12.45
C LEU A 556 10.51 -14.65 -12.74
N HIS A 557 9.46 -15.44 -12.52
CA HIS A 557 9.48 -16.86 -12.86
C HIS A 557 9.77 -17.11 -14.34
N GLU A 558 9.21 -16.31 -15.24
CA GLU A 558 9.53 -16.36 -16.67
C GLU A 558 10.99 -15.97 -16.96
N LYS A 559 11.47 -14.87 -16.38
CA LYS A 559 12.86 -14.38 -16.52
C LYS A 559 13.88 -15.43 -16.13
N TYR A 560 13.65 -16.11 -15.01
CA TYR A 560 14.56 -17.14 -14.49
C TYR A 560 14.24 -18.56 -14.97
N ARG A 561 13.17 -18.73 -15.77
CA ARG A 561 12.65 -20.03 -16.25
C ARG A 561 12.43 -21.03 -15.13
N VAL A 562 11.88 -20.56 -14.02
CA VAL A 562 11.58 -21.37 -12.84
C VAL A 562 10.08 -21.71 -12.85
N PRO A 563 9.69 -22.99 -13.00
CA PRO A 563 8.29 -23.38 -12.95
C PRO A 563 7.67 -23.06 -11.58
N LEU A 564 6.39 -22.72 -11.59
CA LEU A 564 5.60 -22.50 -10.38
C LEU A 564 4.23 -23.19 -10.48
N ASN A 565 3.63 -23.42 -9.32
CA ASN A 565 2.27 -23.91 -9.18
C ASN A 565 1.42 -22.76 -8.64
N LEU A 566 0.30 -22.48 -9.29
CA LEU A 566 -0.53 -21.32 -8.99
C LEU A 566 -1.93 -21.79 -8.62
N HIS A 567 -2.38 -21.40 -7.43
CA HIS A 567 -3.79 -21.39 -7.08
C HIS A 567 -4.32 -19.96 -7.22
N LEU A 568 -5.35 -19.78 -8.04
CA LEU A 568 -6.17 -18.57 -8.08
C LEU A 568 -7.55 -18.89 -7.52
N SER A 569 -8.02 -18.14 -6.53
CA SER A 569 -9.41 -18.29 -6.08
C SER A 569 -10.39 -17.90 -7.19
N GLY A 570 -11.60 -18.44 -7.12
CA GLY A 570 -12.62 -18.19 -8.13
C GLY A 570 -13.10 -16.74 -8.14
N THR A 571 -13.25 -16.12 -6.96
CA THR A 571 -13.60 -14.70 -6.83
C THR A 571 -12.54 -13.79 -7.46
N LEU A 572 -11.25 -14.11 -7.31
CA LEU A 572 -10.17 -13.37 -7.99
C LEU A 572 -10.24 -13.53 -9.51
N ILE A 573 -10.55 -14.73 -10.02
CA ILE A 573 -10.72 -14.95 -11.46
C ILE A 573 -11.87 -14.11 -12.01
N GLU A 574 -13.01 -14.07 -11.33
CA GLU A 574 -14.16 -13.26 -11.75
C GLU A 574 -13.83 -11.76 -11.73
N ALA A 575 -13.25 -11.28 -10.63
CA ALA A 575 -12.81 -9.89 -10.51
C ALA A 575 -11.82 -9.51 -11.63
N ALA A 576 -10.84 -10.37 -11.90
CA ALA A 576 -9.86 -10.16 -12.96
C ALA A 576 -10.50 -10.27 -14.35
N ALA A 577 -11.46 -11.18 -14.58
CA ALA A 577 -12.17 -11.28 -15.86
C ALA A 577 -12.98 -10.02 -16.16
N TRP A 578 -13.47 -9.36 -15.11
CA TRP A 578 -14.18 -8.09 -15.22
C TRP A 578 -13.23 -6.90 -15.40
N GLN A 579 -12.29 -6.70 -14.50
CA GLN A 579 -11.49 -5.47 -14.42
C GLN A 579 -10.15 -5.57 -15.19
N HIS A 580 -9.53 -6.75 -15.22
CA HIS A 580 -8.17 -6.96 -15.72
C HIS A 580 -8.01 -8.26 -16.53
N PRO A 581 -8.78 -8.46 -17.61
CA PRO A 581 -8.76 -9.73 -18.36
C PRO A 581 -7.39 -10.07 -18.95
N TRP A 582 -6.51 -9.07 -19.11
CA TRP A 582 -5.11 -9.25 -19.53
C TRP A 582 -4.30 -10.13 -18.56
N PHE A 583 -4.59 -10.10 -17.25
CA PHE A 583 -3.87 -10.90 -16.26
C PHE A 583 -4.16 -12.40 -16.46
N LEU A 584 -5.42 -12.75 -16.68
CA LEU A 584 -5.83 -14.13 -16.97
C LEU A 584 -5.22 -14.64 -18.30
N ALA A 585 -5.08 -13.74 -19.28
CA ALA A 585 -4.38 -14.05 -20.53
C ALA A 585 -2.88 -14.30 -20.32
N GLU A 586 -2.22 -13.55 -19.43
CA GLU A 586 -0.82 -13.78 -19.05
C GLU A 586 -0.63 -15.12 -18.35
N VAL A 587 -1.49 -15.46 -17.38
CA VAL A 587 -1.48 -16.77 -16.70
C VAL A 587 -1.68 -17.91 -17.70
N ARG A 588 -2.63 -17.78 -18.63
CA ARG A 588 -2.87 -18.76 -19.69
C ARG A 588 -1.61 -18.97 -20.55
N ARG A 589 -1.00 -17.87 -21.02
CA ARG A 589 0.22 -17.92 -21.83
C ARG A 589 1.36 -18.64 -21.10
N LEU A 590 1.56 -18.33 -19.81
CA LEU A 590 2.60 -18.95 -19.00
C LEU A 590 2.34 -20.45 -18.75
N ARG A 591 1.07 -20.87 -18.64
CA ARG A 591 0.72 -22.29 -18.60
C ARG A 591 1.02 -22.97 -19.94
N ASP A 592 0.64 -22.35 -21.05
CA ASP A 592 0.80 -22.95 -22.38
C ASP A 592 2.28 -23.17 -22.75
N VAL A 593 3.20 -22.37 -22.20
CA VAL A 593 4.66 -22.58 -22.31
C VAL A 593 5.26 -23.48 -21.22
N GLY A 594 4.44 -24.03 -20.33
CA GLY A 594 4.85 -24.98 -19.29
C GLY A 594 5.55 -24.38 -18.07
N LEU A 595 5.42 -23.06 -17.83
CA LEU A 595 5.99 -22.39 -16.65
C LEU A 595 5.05 -22.31 -15.46
N VAL A 596 3.74 -22.33 -15.70
CA VAL A 596 2.71 -22.32 -14.65
C VAL A 596 1.91 -23.61 -14.71
N SER A 597 1.79 -24.30 -13.59
CA SER A 597 0.81 -25.36 -13.37
C SER A 597 -0.27 -24.89 -12.42
N LEU A 598 -1.51 -25.31 -12.64
CA LEU A 598 -2.63 -24.85 -11.84
C LEU A 598 -2.94 -25.83 -10.71
N THR A 599 -3.21 -25.28 -9.53
CA THR A 599 -3.69 -26.01 -8.35
C THR A 599 -5.16 -25.66 -8.15
N GLY A 600 -6.01 -26.65 -7.89
CA GLY A 600 -7.43 -26.42 -7.60
C GLY A 600 -7.65 -25.97 -6.17
N GLY A 601 -8.90 -25.70 -5.81
CA GLY A 601 -9.32 -25.18 -4.51
C GLY A 601 -10.79 -24.79 -4.57
N THR A 602 -11.17 -23.68 -3.94
CA THR A 602 -12.57 -23.25 -3.86
C THR A 602 -12.85 -21.98 -4.64
N TYR A 603 -14.12 -21.73 -4.95
CA TYR A 603 -14.50 -20.48 -5.60
C TYR A 603 -14.27 -19.26 -4.70
N SER A 604 -14.65 -19.31 -3.42
CA SER A 604 -14.56 -18.15 -2.53
C SER A 604 -13.58 -18.29 -1.35
N GLU A 605 -12.73 -19.31 -1.29
CA GLU A 605 -11.89 -19.56 -0.09
C GLU A 605 -12.69 -19.71 1.22
N ASN A 606 -13.81 -20.43 1.16
CA ASN A 606 -14.59 -20.72 2.36
C ASN A 606 -13.90 -21.77 3.25
N VAL A 607 -13.95 -21.58 4.58
CA VAL A 607 -13.42 -22.57 5.52
C VAL A 607 -14.26 -23.84 5.44
N LEU A 608 -13.76 -24.85 4.70
CA LEU A 608 -14.54 -26.02 4.29
C LEU A 608 -15.16 -26.77 5.48
N THR A 609 -14.49 -26.81 6.63
CA THR A 609 -14.98 -27.51 7.83
C THR A 609 -16.19 -26.84 8.47
N ALA A 610 -16.45 -25.56 8.18
CA ALA A 610 -17.60 -24.81 8.67
C ALA A 610 -18.89 -25.05 7.84
N PHE A 611 -18.77 -25.70 6.68
CA PHE A 611 -19.89 -25.92 5.76
C PHE A 611 -20.19 -27.40 5.51
N ASP A 612 -21.42 -27.67 5.07
CA ASP A 612 -21.81 -29.02 4.69
C ASP A 612 -21.16 -29.46 3.37
N ARG A 613 -21.22 -30.78 3.13
CA ARG A 613 -20.59 -31.41 1.96
C ARG A 613 -21.11 -30.87 0.63
N GLU A 614 -22.39 -30.51 0.55
CA GLU A 614 -23.00 -30.09 -0.70
C GLU A 614 -22.59 -28.67 -1.07
N PHE A 615 -22.57 -27.77 -0.09
CA PHE A 615 -22.05 -26.41 -0.26
C PHE A 615 -20.59 -26.43 -0.72
N ASN A 616 -19.75 -27.22 -0.04
CA ASN A 616 -18.34 -27.37 -0.42
C ASN A 616 -18.17 -27.98 -1.81
N ARG A 617 -18.99 -28.97 -2.19
CA ARG A 617 -18.94 -29.54 -3.54
C ARG A 617 -19.25 -28.49 -4.60
N ARG A 618 -20.22 -27.60 -4.36
CA ARG A 618 -20.56 -26.50 -5.27
C ARG A 618 -19.43 -25.47 -5.38
N GLN A 619 -18.76 -25.13 -4.28
CA GLN A 619 -17.57 -24.27 -4.29
C GLN A 619 -16.46 -24.80 -5.21
N LEU A 620 -16.15 -26.10 -5.09
CA LEU A 620 -15.15 -26.75 -5.94
C LEU A 620 -15.60 -26.77 -7.42
N GLN A 621 -16.87 -27.11 -7.68
CA GLN A 621 -17.42 -27.19 -9.03
C GLN A 621 -17.40 -25.84 -9.76
N GLU A 622 -17.69 -24.76 -9.05
CA GLU A 622 -17.65 -23.42 -9.62
C GLU A 622 -16.23 -23.03 -10.05
N LEU A 623 -15.22 -23.35 -9.23
CA LEU A 623 -13.83 -23.10 -9.59
C LEU A 623 -13.40 -23.87 -10.85
N PHE A 624 -13.78 -25.15 -10.98
CA PHE A 624 -13.50 -25.94 -12.19
C PHE A 624 -14.05 -25.26 -13.45
N TRP A 625 -15.27 -24.71 -13.36
CA TRP A 625 -15.87 -24.00 -14.47
C TRP A 625 -15.06 -22.76 -14.84
N LEU A 626 -14.66 -21.95 -13.87
CA LEU A 626 -13.86 -20.74 -14.07
C LEU A 626 -12.48 -21.05 -14.66
N TYR A 627 -11.79 -22.08 -14.15
CA TYR A 627 -10.49 -22.50 -14.66
C TYR A 627 -10.58 -22.98 -16.11
N ARG A 628 -11.61 -23.76 -16.44
CA ARG A 628 -11.84 -24.18 -17.82
C ARG A 628 -12.16 -22.99 -18.72
N ARG A 629 -13.01 -22.07 -18.27
CA ARG A 629 -13.49 -20.93 -19.06
C ARG A 629 -12.40 -19.89 -19.31
N HIS A 630 -11.75 -19.45 -18.25
CA HIS A 630 -10.88 -18.28 -18.25
C HIS A 630 -9.40 -18.63 -18.36
N LEU A 631 -9.01 -19.81 -17.90
CA LEU A 631 -7.62 -20.24 -18.04
C LEU A 631 -7.51 -21.23 -19.20
N GLY A 632 -8.53 -22.03 -19.53
CA GLY A 632 -8.40 -23.10 -20.53
C GLY A 632 -7.78 -24.37 -19.94
N CYS A 633 -7.88 -24.53 -18.61
CA CYS A 633 -7.42 -25.71 -17.91
C CYS A 633 -8.44 -26.85 -18.05
N ALA A 634 -8.01 -28.05 -18.44
CA ALA A 634 -8.91 -29.20 -18.38
C ALA A 634 -9.10 -29.62 -16.90
N PRO A 635 -10.30 -30.05 -16.48
CA PRO A 635 -10.51 -30.50 -15.10
C PRO A 635 -9.53 -31.60 -14.66
N ALA A 636 -9.16 -32.51 -15.57
CA ALA A 636 -8.22 -33.60 -15.29
C ALA A 636 -6.80 -33.12 -14.93
N ASP A 637 -6.42 -31.89 -15.29
CA ASP A 637 -5.11 -31.30 -14.97
C ASP A 637 -5.04 -30.84 -13.50
N LEU A 638 -6.20 -30.64 -12.85
CA LEU A 638 -6.31 -30.20 -11.46
C LEU A 638 -6.36 -31.41 -10.53
N GLU A 639 -5.21 -32.01 -10.29
CA GLU A 639 -5.06 -33.18 -9.41
C GLU A 639 -4.81 -32.82 -7.94
N ILE A 640 -4.39 -31.57 -7.68
CA ILE A 640 -3.98 -31.04 -6.38
C ILE A 640 -4.99 -29.99 -5.90
N CYS A 641 -5.40 -30.07 -4.63
CA CYS A 641 -6.28 -29.09 -4.00
C CYS A 641 -5.52 -28.26 -2.95
N TRP A 642 -5.63 -26.94 -3.06
CA TRP A 642 -5.40 -25.96 -2.00
C TRP A 642 -6.61 -25.98 -1.05
N VAL A 643 -6.35 -26.08 0.24
CA VAL A 643 -7.41 -26.02 1.28
C VAL A 643 -7.36 -24.63 1.89
N PRO A 644 -8.46 -23.85 1.84
CA PRO A 644 -8.51 -22.51 2.45
C PRO A 644 -8.07 -22.56 3.90
N GLU A 645 -7.15 -21.66 4.26
CA GLU A 645 -6.55 -21.58 5.60
C GLU A 645 -5.90 -22.88 6.08
N ARG A 646 -5.66 -23.85 5.19
CA ARG A 646 -5.10 -25.16 5.50
C ARG A 646 -5.87 -25.91 6.61
N VAL A 647 -7.13 -25.55 6.86
CA VAL A 647 -7.96 -26.17 7.91
C VAL A 647 -8.41 -27.55 7.46
N TRP A 648 -7.87 -28.58 8.11
CA TRP A 648 -8.07 -29.98 7.73
C TRP A 648 -8.89 -30.76 8.75
N ASP A 649 -9.79 -31.61 8.24
CA ASP A 649 -10.43 -32.69 8.98
C ASP A 649 -10.62 -33.86 8.00
N THR A 650 -9.92 -34.97 8.26
CA THR A 650 -9.94 -36.15 7.38
C THR A 650 -11.35 -36.71 7.17
N ASP A 651 -12.17 -36.80 8.22
CA ASP A 651 -13.48 -37.45 8.16
C ASP A 651 -14.53 -36.60 7.44
N ARG A 652 -14.37 -35.27 7.53
CA ARG A 652 -15.21 -34.29 6.82
C ARG A 652 -14.75 -34.10 5.38
N LEU A 653 -13.48 -33.79 5.15
CA LEU A 653 -13.01 -33.28 3.86
C LEU A 653 -12.64 -34.39 2.87
N ALA A 654 -12.23 -35.57 3.30
CA ALA A 654 -11.88 -36.64 2.36
C ALA A 654 -13.05 -37.04 1.46
N LYS A 655 -14.29 -37.01 1.97
CA LYS A 655 -15.50 -37.33 1.21
C LYS A 655 -15.91 -36.22 0.24
N VAL A 656 -15.45 -34.99 0.48
CA VAL A 656 -15.70 -33.83 -0.36
C VAL A 656 -14.67 -33.81 -1.49
N LEU A 657 -13.38 -33.87 -1.16
CA LEU A 657 -12.29 -33.72 -2.12
C LEU A 657 -12.14 -34.95 -3.02
N ALA A 658 -12.41 -36.16 -2.53
CA ALA A 658 -12.39 -37.39 -3.32
C ALA A 658 -13.76 -37.74 -3.94
N ASP A 659 -14.70 -36.79 -4.02
CA ASP A 659 -16.02 -37.04 -4.58
C ASP A 659 -15.93 -37.28 -6.10
N PRO A 660 -16.34 -38.46 -6.62
CA PRO A 660 -16.24 -38.77 -8.04
C PRO A 660 -17.18 -37.93 -8.92
N ARG A 661 -18.11 -37.17 -8.32
CA ARG A 661 -18.98 -36.21 -9.02
C ARG A 661 -18.28 -34.89 -9.32
N LEU A 662 -17.06 -34.67 -8.80
CA LEU A 662 -16.25 -33.53 -9.23
C LEU A 662 -15.81 -33.72 -10.69
N PRO A 663 -15.70 -32.65 -11.49
CA PRO A 663 -15.32 -32.73 -12.90
C PRO A 663 -14.01 -33.46 -13.21
N ASN A 664 -13.08 -33.54 -12.25
CA ASN A 664 -11.82 -34.28 -12.36
C ASN A 664 -11.90 -35.73 -11.86
N GLY A 665 -13.06 -36.20 -11.40
CA GLY A 665 -13.25 -37.51 -10.79
C GLY A 665 -12.82 -37.59 -9.31
N GLY A 666 -12.55 -36.45 -8.68
CA GLY A 666 -12.01 -36.34 -7.32
C GLY A 666 -10.52 -36.00 -7.31
N TYR A 667 -10.11 -35.11 -6.41
CA TYR A 667 -8.71 -34.76 -6.22
C TYR A 667 -7.89 -35.99 -5.79
N ARG A 668 -6.61 -35.99 -6.18
CA ARG A 668 -5.66 -37.06 -5.83
C ARG A 668 -4.71 -36.61 -4.74
N TYR A 669 -4.41 -35.32 -4.69
CA TYR A 669 -3.46 -34.71 -3.77
C TYR A 669 -4.10 -33.52 -3.06
N VAL A 670 -3.67 -33.28 -1.82
CA VAL A 670 -4.01 -32.10 -1.03
C VAL A 670 -2.74 -31.51 -0.45
N LEU A 671 -2.61 -30.17 -0.51
CA LEU A 671 -1.51 -29.46 0.12
C LEU A 671 -1.91 -29.09 1.55
N LEU A 672 -1.13 -29.56 2.52
CA LEU A 672 -1.36 -29.32 3.94
C LEU A 672 -0.04 -29.03 4.65
N ASP A 673 -0.11 -28.26 5.73
CA ASP A 673 1.03 -27.88 6.55
C ASP A 673 1.75 -29.12 7.13
N ASP A 674 3.09 -29.13 7.12
CA ASP A 674 3.89 -30.27 7.53
C ASP A 674 3.69 -30.65 9.00
N ARG A 675 3.28 -29.70 9.85
CA ARG A 675 2.91 -29.96 11.25
C ARG A 675 1.75 -30.95 11.41
N LEU A 676 0.87 -31.09 10.42
CA LEU A 676 -0.28 -32.02 10.47
C LEU A 676 0.14 -33.50 10.38
N LEU A 677 1.39 -33.78 10.02
CA LEU A 677 1.95 -35.14 10.06
C LEU A 677 2.20 -35.61 11.49
N TYR A 678 2.28 -34.69 12.45
CA TYR A 678 2.57 -34.94 13.84
C TYR A 678 1.25 -34.88 14.66
N PRO A 679 0.98 -35.91 15.48
CA PRO A 679 -0.24 -35.96 16.28
C PRO A 679 -0.23 -34.87 17.36
N SER A 680 -1.42 -34.36 17.64
CA SER A 680 -1.74 -33.37 18.66
C SER A 680 -2.35 -33.99 19.93
N ASP A 681 -2.61 -35.31 19.94
CA ASP A 681 -3.24 -36.13 20.99
C ASP A 681 -4.58 -35.62 21.59
N GLY A 682 -5.15 -34.56 21.01
CA GLY A 682 -6.39 -33.92 21.45
C GLY A 682 -6.16 -32.60 22.20
N ALA A 683 -4.92 -32.28 22.61
CA ALA A 683 -4.55 -30.98 23.19
C ALA A 683 -3.10 -30.60 22.84
N HIS A 684 -2.88 -29.38 22.31
CA HIS A 684 -1.55 -28.94 21.84
C HIS A 684 -0.44 -29.09 22.91
N GLY A 685 -0.74 -28.77 24.17
CA GLY A 685 0.22 -28.56 25.27
C GLY A 685 1.10 -29.74 25.74
N ALA A 686 1.01 -30.94 25.14
CA ALA A 686 1.87 -32.08 25.45
C ALA A 686 2.18 -32.98 24.23
N SER A 687 2.00 -32.47 23.02
CA SER A 687 1.95 -33.28 21.80
C SER A 687 3.21 -33.22 20.93
N ASP A 688 3.41 -34.22 20.05
CA ASP A 688 4.48 -34.22 19.02
C ASP A 688 4.40 -32.95 18.14
N ARG A 689 3.19 -32.41 17.96
CA ARG A 689 2.94 -31.15 17.25
C ARG A 689 3.54 -29.94 17.96
N LEU A 690 3.47 -29.86 19.29
CA LEU A 690 4.13 -28.80 20.06
C LEU A 690 5.65 -28.87 19.93
N GLU A 691 6.22 -30.08 19.94
CA GLU A 691 7.66 -30.25 19.71
C GLU A 691 8.06 -29.79 18.29
N PHE A 692 7.25 -30.12 17.29
CA PHE A 692 7.46 -29.64 15.92
C PHE A 692 7.40 -28.10 15.84
N ASP A 693 6.37 -27.49 16.43
CA ASP A 693 6.15 -26.04 16.41
C ASP A 693 7.23 -25.28 17.22
N GLY A 694 7.72 -25.86 18.30
CA GLY A 694 8.77 -25.30 19.16
C GLY A 694 10.20 -25.55 18.66
N ALA A 695 10.37 -26.33 17.58
CA ALA A 695 11.68 -26.62 17.02
C ALA A 695 12.36 -25.35 16.46
N ASP A 696 13.70 -25.30 16.52
CA ASP A 696 14.48 -24.16 16.03
C ASP A 696 14.05 -23.78 14.59
N PRO A 697 13.48 -22.57 14.38
CA PRO A 697 13.02 -22.11 13.07
C PRO A 697 14.14 -22.06 12.02
N ALA A 698 15.41 -22.09 12.41
CA ALA A 698 16.55 -22.13 11.50
C ALA A 698 16.93 -23.54 11.01
N SER A 699 16.35 -24.61 11.59
CA SER A 699 16.66 -26.00 11.24
C SER A 699 16.00 -26.42 9.92
N PRO A 700 16.62 -27.32 9.11
CA PRO A 700 16.00 -27.83 7.88
C PRO A 700 14.79 -28.73 8.18
N PRO A 701 13.75 -28.76 7.32
CA PRO A 701 12.54 -29.54 7.59
C PRO A 701 12.85 -31.02 7.88
N PRO A 702 12.09 -31.69 8.78
CA PRO A 702 12.31 -33.09 9.09
C PRO A 702 12.25 -33.98 7.85
N ALA A 703 13.09 -35.03 7.79
CA ALA A 703 13.22 -35.86 6.59
C ALA A 703 11.92 -36.59 6.18
N ASP A 704 11.04 -36.88 7.14
CA ASP A 704 9.73 -37.46 6.88
C ASP A 704 8.70 -36.42 6.40
N ALA A 705 8.83 -35.16 6.78
CA ALA A 705 8.04 -34.05 6.22
C ALA A 705 8.36 -33.75 4.74
N LEU A 706 9.47 -34.27 4.20
CA LEU A 706 9.86 -34.08 2.80
C LEU A 706 9.14 -35.03 1.83
N ARG A 707 8.13 -35.80 2.25
CA ARG A 707 7.56 -36.87 1.42
C ARG A 707 6.02 -36.81 1.38
N PRO A 708 5.40 -37.09 0.23
CA PRO A 708 3.96 -37.28 0.17
C PRO A 708 3.50 -38.60 0.79
N TYR A 709 2.35 -38.59 1.47
CA TYR A 709 1.77 -39.76 2.12
C TYR A 709 0.33 -39.99 1.70
N ARG A 710 -0.10 -41.25 1.64
CA ARG A 710 -1.53 -41.58 1.57
C ARG A 710 -2.17 -41.33 2.94
N ILE A 711 -3.30 -40.64 2.94
CA ILE A 711 -4.04 -40.34 4.16
C ILE A 711 -4.88 -41.57 4.56
N LYS A 712 -4.68 -42.09 5.77
CA LYS A 712 -5.51 -43.17 6.32
C LYS A 712 -6.95 -42.66 6.47
N GLY A 713 -7.91 -43.35 5.90
CA GLY A 713 -9.31 -42.88 5.84
C GLY A 713 -9.58 -41.84 4.74
N GLY A 714 -8.54 -41.30 4.09
CA GLY A 714 -8.64 -40.22 3.10
C GLY A 714 -9.20 -40.61 1.72
N LYS A 715 -9.88 -41.75 1.58
CA LYS A 715 -10.50 -42.20 0.32
C LYS A 715 -9.56 -42.23 -0.91
N GLY A 716 -8.27 -42.46 -0.70
CA GLY A 716 -7.26 -42.50 -1.76
C GLY A 716 -6.46 -41.21 -1.93
N LEU A 717 -6.85 -40.13 -1.25
CA LEU A 717 -6.12 -38.86 -1.20
C LEU A 717 -4.72 -39.05 -0.62
N GLN A 718 -3.80 -38.27 -1.16
CA GLN A 718 -2.44 -38.14 -0.66
C GLN A 718 -2.19 -36.71 -0.19
N VAL A 719 -1.58 -36.56 0.99
CA VAL A 719 -1.06 -35.28 1.43
C VAL A 719 0.30 -35.02 0.80
N VAL A 720 0.49 -33.81 0.33
CA VAL A 720 1.78 -33.25 -0.07
C VAL A 720 2.12 -32.19 0.98
N PRO A 721 3.06 -32.47 1.91
CA PRO A 721 3.37 -31.54 2.98
C PRO A 721 4.00 -30.26 2.41
N MET A 722 3.44 -29.10 2.77
CA MET A 722 4.09 -27.81 2.56
C MET A 722 4.95 -27.48 3.77
N SER A 723 6.13 -26.92 3.54
CA SER A 723 7.06 -26.66 4.64
C SER A 723 6.80 -25.31 5.29
N THR A 724 6.40 -25.33 6.56
CA THR A 724 6.23 -24.13 7.38
C THR A 724 7.50 -23.33 7.51
N ARG A 725 8.65 -24.00 7.47
CA ARG A 725 9.96 -23.33 7.53
C ARG A 725 10.27 -22.57 6.24
N LEU A 726 10.02 -23.16 5.08
CA LEU A 726 10.16 -22.45 3.80
C LEU A 726 9.23 -21.25 3.70
N ARG A 727 8.02 -21.36 4.25
CA ARG A 727 7.07 -20.24 4.35
C ARG A 727 7.71 -19.05 5.03
N TYR A 728 8.40 -19.23 6.17
CA TYR A 728 9.10 -18.13 6.84
C TYR A 728 10.36 -17.66 6.11
N TRP A 729 11.12 -18.57 5.50
CA TRP A 729 12.39 -18.23 4.87
C TRP A 729 12.27 -17.57 3.49
N ILE A 730 11.12 -17.67 2.83
CA ILE A 730 10.91 -17.17 1.47
C ILE A 730 9.77 -16.11 1.48
N PRO A 731 10.01 -14.89 0.95
CA PRO A 731 11.31 -14.38 0.47
C PRO A 731 12.31 -14.14 1.63
N PRO A 732 13.63 -14.36 1.44
CA PRO A 732 14.60 -14.28 2.53
C PRO A 732 14.81 -12.88 3.07
N GLU A 733 14.45 -12.64 4.33
CA GLU A 733 14.52 -11.31 4.97
C GLU A 733 15.90 -10.98 5.52
N ASP A 734 16.67 -11.99 5.95
CA ASP A 734 17.98 -11.80 6.54
C ASP A 734 18.97 -12.95 6.25
N ARG A 735 20.18 -12.85 6.81
CA ARG A 735 21.24 -13.87 6.64
C ARG A 735 20.90 -15.21 7.31
N SER A 736 20.01 -15.25 8.29
CA SER A 736 19.56 -16.50 8.90
C SER A 736 18.73 -17.30 7.89
N HIS A 737 17.79 -16.66 7.19
CA HIS A 737 16.97 -17.31 6.15
C HIS A 737 17.84 -17.89 5.03
N TRP A 738 18.83 -17.14 4.55
CA TRP A 738 19.78 -17.65 3.54
C TRP A 738 20.61 -18.84 4.02
N ARG A 739 21.04 -18.84 5.29
CA ARG A 739 21.76 -19.98 5.89
C ARG A 739 20.85 -21.20 5.98
N SER A 740 19.60 -21.02 6.39
CA SER A 740 18.63 -22.10 6.50
C SER A 740 18.24 -22.69 5.13
N LEU A 741 18.04 -21.85 4.12
CA LEU A 741 17.85 -22.28 2.73
C LEU A 741 19.06 -23.05 2.18
N SER A 742 20.28 -22.58 2.47
CA SER A 742 21.51 -23.28 2.08
C SER A 742 21.63 -24.64 2.77
N ARG A 743 21.28 -24.73 4.06
CA ARG A 743 21.25 -26.01 4.79
C ARG A 743 20.18 -26.96 4.23
N ALA A 744 19.00 -26.45 3.87
CA ALA A 744 17.96 -27.24 3.24
C ALA A 744 18.40 -27.79 1.86
N ALA A 745 19.17 -27.01 1.10
CA ALA A 745 19.77 -27.44 -0.16
C ALA A 745 20.81 -28.57 -0.01
N GLU A 746 21.36 -28.77 1.19
CA GLU A 746 22.37 -29.79 1.49
C GLU A 746 21.76 -31.08 2.07
N LEU A 747 20.43 -31.14 2.23
CA LEU A 747 19.76 -32.32 2.75
C LEU A 747 20.07 -33.56 1.88
N PRO A 748 20.47 -34.68 2.50
CA PRO A 748 20.86 -35.86 1.75
C PRO A 748 19.65 -36.49 1.07
N THR A 749 19.75 -36.74 -0.24
CA THR A 749 18.77 -37.54 -0.98
C THR A 749 19.44 -38.80 -1.54
N ALA A 750 18.74 -39.93 -1.45
CA ALA A 750 19.15 -41.13 -2.16
C ALA A 750 18.64 -41.06 -3.62
N PRO A 751 19.40 -41.53 -4.62
CA PRO A 751 18.90 -41.65 -5.98
C PRO A 751 17.60 -42.48 -6.02
N GLY A 752 16.50 -41.88 -6.52
CA GLY A 752 15.18 -42.50 -6.55
C GLY A 752 14.38 -42.43 -5.23
N ASP A 753 14.76 -41.53 -4.33
CA ASP A 753 13.93 -41.15 -3.19
C ASP A 753 12.76 -40.23 -3.60
N ASP A 754 11.62 -40.36 -2.94
CA ASP A 754 10.40 -39.57 -3.18
C ASP A 754 10.38 -38.28 -2.35
N SER A 755 11.57 -37.72 -2.09
CA SER A 755 11.72 -36.52 -1.26
C SER A 755 11.57 -35.25 -2.11
N ILE A 756 10.81 -34.28 -1.61
CA ILE A 756 10.52 -32.99 -2.24
C ILE A 756 10.38 -31.91 -1.16
N LEU A 757 10.92 -30.73 -1.44
CA LEU A 757 10.64 -29.50 -0.70
C LEU A 757 9.48 -28.77 -1.36
N VAL A 758 8.54 -28.27 -0.57
CA VAL A 758 7.38 -27.52 -1.08
C VAL A 758 7.28 -26.21 -0.32
N TYR A 759 7.57 -25.10 -1.00
CA TYR A 759 7.19 -23.77 -0.55
C TYR A 759 5.76 -23.51 -1.01
N ALA A 760 4.90 -23.05 -0.10
CA ALA A 760 3.53 -22.71 -0.40
C ALA A 760 3.04 -21.59 0.52
N ASP A 761 2.68 -20.44 -0.05
CA ASP A 761 2.19 -19.28 0.71
C ASP A 761 1.38 -18.32 -0.17
N ASP A 762 0.85 -17.27 0.45
CA ASP A 762 0.18 -16.16 -0.21
C ASP A 762 1.10 -15.49 -1.24
N MET A 763 0.56 -15.27 -2.44
CA MET A 763 1.27 -14.68 -3.55
C MET A 763 1.62 -13.21 -3.26
N GLU A 764 0.75 -12.52 -2.53
CA GLU A 764 0.85 -11.15 -2.04
C GLU A 764 2.18 -10.91 -1.32
N LYS A 765 2.56 -11.87 -0.47
CA LYS A 765 3.81 -11.82 0.29
C LYS A 765 5.03 -11.78 -0.62
N SER A 766 5.09 -12.66 -1.61
CA SER A 766 6.21 -12.68 -2.56
C SER A 766 6.13 -11.56 -3.59
N ALA A 767 4.93 -11.08 -3.90
CA ALA A 767 4.70 -9.97 -4.82
C ALA A 767 4.93 -8.59 -4.20
N GLY A 768 5.04 -8.50 -2.86
CA GLY A 768 5.20 -7.22 -2.15
C GLY A 768 3.99 -6.31 -2.29
N VAL A 769 2.80 -6.89 -2.24
CA VAL A 769 1.52 -6.17 -2.34
C VAL A 769 0.65 -6.47 -1.11
N GLY A 770 -0.37 -5.66 -0.87
CA GLY A 770 -1.28 -5.77 0.25
C GLY A 770 -0.65 -5.29 1.56
N PRO A 771 -0.84 -5.99 2.69
CA PRO A 771 -0.21 -5.64 3.96
C PRO A 771 1.29 -5.99 4.00
N TRP A 772 1.82 -6.63 2.95
CA TRP A 772 3.17 -7.14 2.90
C TRP A 772 4.18 -6.08 2.47
N ASP A 773 5.44 -6.30 2.85
CA ASP A 773 6.54 -5.38 2.55
C ASP A 773 6.71 -5.20 1.02
N PRO A 774 6.62 -3.98 0.47
CA PRO A 774 6.84 -3.72 -0.94
C PRO A 774 8.23 -4.15 -1.46
N GLY A 775 9.22 -4.27 -0.57
CA GLY A 775 10.55 -4.79 -0.89
C GLY A 775 10.61 -6.31 -1.10
N ALA A 776 9.55 -7.05 -0.75
CA ALA A 776 9.52 -8.51 -0.79
C ALA A 776 9.70 -9.07 -2.21
N LEU A 777 9.17 -8.40 -3.25
CA LEU A 777 9.37 -8.79 -4.65
C LEU A 777 10.85 -8.80 -5.04
N GLY A 778 11.60 -7.79 -4.60
CA GLY A 778 13.05 -7.73 -4.83
C GLY A 778 13.78 -8.87 -4.12
N ARG A 779 13.42 -9.17 -2.87
CA ARG A 779 13.98 -10.31 -2.12
C ARG A 779 13.62 -11.65 -2.75
N TYR A 780 12.42 -11.78 -3.32
CA TYR A 780 12.00 -12.97 -4.05
C TYR A 780 12.79 -13.15 -5.36
N GLU A 781 13.08 -12.07 -6.09
CA GLU A 781 13.98 -12.11 -7.25
C GLU A 781 15.38 -12.61 -6.86
N GLU A 782 15.91 -12.14 -5.74
CA GLU A 782 17.20 -12.62 -5.23
C GLU A 782 17.15 -14.12 -4.89
N PHE A 783 16.05 -14.59 -4.32
CA PHE A 783 15.82 -16.01 -4.07
C PHE A 783 15.82 -16.82 -5.37
N LEU A 784 15.11 -16.39 -6.42
CA LEU A 784 15.13 -17.07 -7.72
C LEU A 784 16.53 -17.06 -8.36
N ARG A 785 17.26 -15.94 -8.24
CA ARG A 785 18.65 -15.84 -8.72
C ARG A 785 19.58 -16.79 -7.95
N TRP A 786 19.44 -16.87 -6.63
CA TRP A 786 20.19 -17.82 -5.80
C TRP A 786 19.84 -19.26 -6.16
N LEU A 787 18.55 -19.57 -6.29
CA LEU A 787 18.03 -20.90 -6.65
C LEU A 787 18.59 -21.37 -8.00
N ALA A 788 18.69 -20.48 -8.99
CA ALA A 788 19.30 -20.76 -10.28
C ALA A 788 20.80 -21.12 -10.20
N THR A 789 21.48 -20.79 -9.10
CA THR A 789 22.89 -21.16 -8.85
C THR A 789 23.06 -22.40 -7.98
N GLN A 790 21.97 -22.97 -7.42
CA GLN A 790 22.07 -24.11 -6.52
C GLN A 790 22.14 -25.44 -7.28
N PRO A 791 23.26 -26.19 -7.20
CA PRO A 791 23.39 -27.47 -7.91
C PRO A 791 22.58 -28.61 -7.26
N ASN A 792 22.17 -28.43 -6.00
CA ASN A 792 21.51 -29.46 -5.20
C ASN A 792 20.01 -29.23 -5.02
N LEU A 793 19.46 -28.12 -5.55
CA LEU A 793 18.01 -27.85 -5.58
C LEU A 793 17.56 -27.73 -7.03
N VAL A 794 16.48 -28.41 -7.39
CA VAL A 794 15.91 -28.35 -8.73
C VAL A 794 14.45 -27.93 -8.65
N PRO A 795 14.08 -26.76 -9.20
CA PRO A 795 12.68 -26.37 -9.28
C PRO A 795 11.88 -27.35 -10.14
N VAL A 796 10.69 -27.75 -9.68
CA VAL A 796 9.84 -28.71 -10.39
C VAL A 796 8.40 -28.25 -10.54
N ASP A 797 7.79 -28.67 -11.66
CA ASP A 797 6.34 -28.75 -11.80
C ASP A 797 5.79 -29.84 -10.86
N LEU A 798 4.94 -29.45 -9.90
CA LEU A 798 4.54 -30.36 -8.82
C LEU A 798 3.62 -31.50 -9.30
N PRO A 799 2.53 -31.25 -10.07
CA PRO A 799 1.73 -32.33 -10.67
C PRO A 799 2.57 -33.29 -11.52
N GLY A 800 3.44 -32.77 -12.40
CA GLY A 800 4.33 -33.58 -13.23
C GLY A 800 5.26 -34.46 -12.41
N TRP A 801 5.88 -33.90 -11.37
CA TRP A 801 6.74 -34.64 -10.45
C TRP A 801 5.98 -35.74 -9.71
N LEU A 802 4.79 -35.43 -9.17
CA LEU A 802 3.95 -36.38 -8.44
C LEU A 802 3.52 -37.59 -9.30
N ARG A 803 3.26 -37.38 -10.61
CA ARG A 803 2.92 -38.45 -11.56
C ARG A 803 4.09 -39.37 -11.89
N GLN A 804 5.32 -38.87 -11.84
CA GLN A 804 6.53 -39.62 -12.22
C GLN A 804 7.11 -40.46 -11.07
N ARG A 805 6.57 -40.32 -9.86
CA ARG A 805 6.99 -41.09 -8.68
C ARG A 805 6.90 -42.60 -8.92
N ARG A 806 7.96 -43.31 -8.55
CA ARG A 806 8.08 -44.76 -8.75
C ARG A 806 7.71 -45.57 -7.50
N ARG A 807 7.82 -44.98 -6.30
CA ARG A 807 7.50 -45.66 -5.04
C ARG A 807 6.05 -45.43 -4.66
N ARG A 808 5.46 -46.44 -4.02
CA ARG A 808 4.14 -46.27 -3.40
C ARG A 808 4.32 -45.40 -2.14
N PRO A 809 3.51 -44.35 -1.94
CA PRO A 809 3.56 -43.53 -0.74
C PRO A 809 3.28 -44.38 0.50
N GLY A 810 3.94 -44.06 1.60
CA GLY A 810 3.57 -44.59 2.92
C GLY A 810 2.15 -44.13 3.32
N VAL A 811 1.60 -44.71 4.37
CA VAL A 811 0.28 -44.33 4.92
C VAL A 811 0.48 -43.59 6.24
N ARG A 812 -0.20 -42.44 6.41
CA ARG A 812 -0.19 -41.63 7.64
C ARG A 812 -1.62 -41.32 8.10
N VAL A 813 -1.81 -41.20 9.40
CA VAL A 813 -3.01 -40.57 9.98
C VAL A 813 -2.74 -39.08 10.01
N LEU A 814 -3.68 -38.27 9.53
CA LEU A 814 -3.66 -36.82 9.69
C LEU A 814 -4.79 -36.45 10.63
N GLU A 815 -4.43 -35.83 11.74
CA GLU A 815 -5.39 -35.26 12.68
C GLU A 815 -5.95 -33.95 12.15
N ARG A 816 -7.02 -33.48 12.81
CA ARG A 816 -7.53 -32.12 12.58
C ARG A 816 -6.45 -31.09 12.88
N GLY A 817 -6.39 -30.02 12.10
CA GLY A 817 -5.35 -29.02 12.25
C GLY A 817 -5.39 -27.94 11.20
N THR A 818 -4.62 -26.88 11.46
CA THR A 818 -4.29 -25.82 10.51
C THR A 818 -2.82 -25.40 10.72
N PHE A 819 -2.35 -24.33 10.09
CA PHE A 819 -1.04 -23.75 10.35
C PHE A 819 -0.97 -23.13 11.75
N VAL A 820 0.25 -23.04 12.30
CA VAL A 820 0.47 -22.77 13.73
C VAL A 820 -0.05 -21.40 14.16
N GLU A 821 0.14 -20.36 13.36
CA GLU A 821 -0.29 -19.00 13.73
C GLU A 821 -1.81 -18.91 13.87
N LEU A 822 -2.56 -19.49 12.93
CA LEU A 822 -4.02 -19.50 13.02
C LEU A 822 -4.52 -20.33 14.20
N ALA A 823 -3.95 -21.53 14.40
CA ALA A 823 -4.35 -22.42 15.49
C ALA A 823 -4.05 -21.82 16.87
N GLN A 824 -2.86 -21.24 17.04
CA GLN A 824 -2.30 -20.87 18.34
C GLN A 824 -2.30 -19.35 18.56
N ASP A 825 -1.61 -18.59 17.70
CA ASP A 825 -1.38 -17.15 17.90
C ASP A 825 -2.64 -16.32 17.71
N TRP A 826 -3.52 -16.75 16.79
CA TRP A 826 -4.77 -16.09 16.47
C TRP A 826 -5.98 -16.74 17.17
N HIS A 827 -5.74 -17.83 17.90
CA HIS A 827 -6.72 -18.52 18.74
C HIS A 827 -7.93 -19.12 17.99
N ALA A 828 -7.82 -19.42 16.69
CA ALA A 828 -8.88 -20.14 15.99
C ALA A 828 -8.99 -21.60 16.45
N GLY A 829 -7.92 -22.15 17.02
CA GLY A 829 -7.81 -23.55 17.41
C GLY A 829 -7.53 -24.47 16.22
N GLU A 830 -7.09 -25.70 16.52
CA GLU A 830 -6.71 -26.70 15.49
C GLU A 830 -7.87 -27.08 14.56
N ASP A 831 -9.13 -26.92 15.00
CA ASP A 831 -10.32 -27.21 14.20
C ASP A 831 -11.12 -25.98 13.79
N TYR A 832 -10.53 -24.79 13.98
CA TYR A 832 -11.14 -23.50 13.67
C TYR A 832 -12.36 -23.17 14.54
N SER A 833 -12.70 -23.98 15.55
CA SER A 833 -13.89 -23.75 16.39
C SER A 833 -13.81 -22.47 17.24
N GLY A 834 -12.61 -22.02 17.60
CA GLY A 834 -12.41 -20.77 18.34
C GLY A 834 -12.91 -19.54 17.58
N TRP A 835 -13.02 -19.63 16.25
CA TRP A 835 -13.56 -18.58 15.40
C TRP A 835 -14.91 -18.98 14.80
N GLY A 836 -14.94 -20.13 14.14
CA GLY A 836 -16.13 -20.66 13.48
C GLY A 836 -17.24 -21.13 14.42
N GLN A 837 -17.07 -21.09 15.73
CA GLN A 837 -18.16 -21.32 16.71
C GLN A 837 -18.21 -20.23 17.79
N ASP A 838 -17.52 -19.12 17.58
CA ASP A 838 -17.59 -17.96 18.46
C ASP A 838 -19.03 -17.40 18.47
N GLU A 839 -19.53 -17.04 19.66
CA GLU A 839 -20.89 -16.50 19.82
C GLU A 839 -21.11 -15.21 19.03
N ALA A 840 -20.06 -14.39 18.86
CA ALA A 840 -20.14 -13.17 18.05
C ALA A 840 -20.29 -13.45 16.55
N TRP A 841 -19.99 -14.67 16.09
CA TRP A 841 -20.22 -15.10 14.71
C TRP A 841 -21.61 -15.70 14.49
N ALA A 842 -22.30 -16.12 15.55
CA ALA A 842 -23.59 -16.83 15.47
C ALA A 842 -24.66 -16.11 14.60
N PRO A 843 -24.85 -14.77 14.67
CA PRO A 843 -25.83 -14.09 13.82
C PRO A 843 -25.56 -14.28 12.32
N TYR A 844 -24.28 -14.24 11.91
CA TYR A 844 -23.87 -14.40 10.52
C TYR A 844 -23.95 -15.85 10.04
N GLN A 845 -23.67 -16.81 10.94
CA GLN A 845 -23.92 -18.23 10.66
C GLN A 845 -25.40 -18.51 10.45
N ASP A 846 -26.24 -17.88 11.25
CA ASP A 846 -27.69 -17.99 11.17
C ASP A 846 -28.21 -17.40 9.86
N HIS A 847 -27.70 -16.25 9.42
CA HIS A 847 -27.99 -15.69 8.09
C HIS A 847 -27.61 -16.69 6.98
N LEU A 848 -26.36 -17.16 6.95
CA LEU A 848 -25.89 -18.13 5.95
C LEU A 848 -26.72 -19.41 5.95
N ALA A 849 -27.06 -19.94 7.14
CA ALA A 849 -27.83 -21.17 7.27
C ALA A 849 -29.29 -21.00 6.83
N ARG A 850 -29.95 -19.89 7.21
CA ARG A 850 -31.31 -19.57 6.77
C ARG A 850 -31.36 -19.39 5.26
N THR A 851 -30.47 -18.57 4.70
CA THR A 851 -30.46 -18.33 3.25
C THR A 851 -30.15 -19.61 2.48
N ARG A 852 -29.21 -20.45 2.95
CA ARG A 852 -28.94 -21.75 2.32
C ARG A 852 -30.19 -22.65 2.30
N ARG A 853 -30.99 -22.65 3.37
CA ARG A 853 -32.28 -23.37 3.38
C ARG A 853 -33.24 -22.78 2.35
N ALA A 854 -33.40 -21.46 2.32
CA ALA A 854 -34.30 -20.78 1.39
C ALA A 854 -33.94 -21.04 -0.10
N VAL A 855 -32.66 -21.01 -0.45
CA VAL A 855 -32.19 -21.30 -1.81
C VAL A 855 -32.36 -22.78 -2.15
N ALA A 856 -32.05 -23.69 -1.22
CA ALA A 856 -32.26 -25.12 -1.42
C ALA A 856 -33.75 -25.51 -1.55
N GLU A 857 -34.64 -24.82 -0.84
CA GLU A 857 -36.10 -24.99 -0.97
C GLU A 857 -36.61 -24.48 -2.32
N ALA A 858 -36.09 -23.35 -2.82
CA ALA A 858 -36.39 -22.87 -4.16
C ALA A 858 -35.98 -23.91 -5.23
N GLU A 859 -34.77 -24.47 -5.12
CA GLU A 859 -34.28 -25.51 -6.03
C GLU A 859 -35.16 -26.77 -5.99
N LYS A 860 -35.61 -27.21 -4.80
CA LYS A 860 -36.51 -28.36 -4.64
C LYS A 860 -37.93 -28.11 -5.16
N ALA A 861 -38.38 -26.86 -5.15
CA ALA A 861 -39.72 -26.48 -5.59
C ALA A 861 -39.82 -26.24 -7.11
N GLU A 862 -38.81 -26.66 -7.89
CA GLU A 862 -38.73 -26.42 -9.34
C GLU A 862 -38.91 -24.93 -9.69
N ALA A 863 -38.34 -24.05 -8.84
CA ALA A 863 -38.27 -22.62 -9.12
C ALA A 863 -37.53 -22.33 -10.43
N GLU A 864 -37.63 -21.09 -10.92
CA GLU A 864 -36.97 -20.68 -12.16
C GLU A 864 -35.45 -20.99 -12.07
N PRO A 865 -34.91 -21.86 -12.97
CA PRO A 865 -33.59 -22.44 -12.77
C PRO A 865 -32.42 -21.45 -12.84
N ARG A 866 -32.52 -20.41 -13.68
CA ARG A 866 -31.41 -19.47 -13.90
C ARG A 866 -31.24 -18.53 -12.72
N LEU A 867 -32.33 -18.01 -12.15
CA LEU A 867 -32.31 -17.22 -10.92
C LEU A 867 -31.95 -18.06 -9.70
N THR A 868 -32.38 -19.33 -9.66
CA THR A 868 -31.93 -20.26 -8.61
C THR A 868 -30.42 -20.50 -8.69
N ALA A 869 -29.86 -20.63 -9.90
CA ALA A 869 -28.41 -20.75 -10.08
C ALA A 869 -27.67 -19.47 -9.67
N LEU A 870 -28.22 -18.29 -9.96
CA LEU A 870 -27.67 -17.02 -9.50
C LEU A 870 -27.72 -16.88 -7.97
N ALA A 871 -28.82 -17.29 -7.33
CA ALA A 871 -28.95 -17.31 -5.87
C ALA A 871 -27.88 -18.20 -5.23
N TRP A 872 -27.68 -19.41 -5.77
CA TRP A 872 -26.57 -20.27 -5.34
C TRP A 872 -25.21 -19.62 -5.58
N LYS A 873 -24.97 -19.03 -6.75
CA LYS A 873 -23.70 -18.37 -7.08
C LYS A 873 -23.34 -17.26 -6.10
N HIS A 874 -24.31 -16.42 -5.76
CA HIS A 874 -24.12 -15.35 -4.81
C HIS A 874 -23.91 -15.88 -3.37
N LEU A 875 -24.68 -16.89 -2.96
CA LEU A 875 -24.50 -17.53 -1.65
C LEU A 875 -23.11 -18.19 -1.51
N LEU A 876 -22.57 -18.77 -2.59
CA LEU A 876 -21.21 -19.30 -2.61
C LEU A 876 -20.17 -18.20 -2.37
N ALA A 877 -20.34 -17.02 -2.98
CA ALA A 877 -19.44 -15.89 -2.77
C ALA A 877 -19.47 -15.39 -1.32
N SER A 878 -20.65 -15.40 -0.70
CA SER A 878 -20.86 -14.96 0.69
C SER A 878 -20.20 -15.87 1.75
N GLY A 879 -19.66 -17.03 1.33
CA GLY A 879 -18.85 -17.90 2.18
C GLY A 879 -17.38 -17.50 2.24
N TYR A 880 -16.98 -16.38 1.64
CA TYR A 880 -15.57 -15.98 1.56
C TYR A 880 -14.93 -15.78 2.94
N GLU A 881 -13.81 -16.48 3.18
CA GLU A 881 -13.03 -16.43 4.43
C GLU A 881 -13.94 -16.43 5.69
N THR A 882 -14.91 -17.34 5.71
CA THR A 882 -15.99 -17.39 6.72
C THR A 882 -15.45 -17.47 8.14
N GLY A 883 -15.93 -16.59 9.01
CA GLY A 883 -15.59 -16.58 10.44
C GLY A 883 -14.23 -15.95 10.74
N TRP A 884 -13.69 -15.13 9.82
CA TRP A 884 -12.40 -14.46 10.04
C TRP A 884 -12.47 -13.36 11.11
N HIS A 885 -11.45 -13.27 11.98
CA HIS A 885 -11.29 -12.21 12.98
C HIS A 885 -10.10 -11.29 12.65
N ASP A 886 -10.28 -9.97 12.79
CA ASP A 886 -9.20 -8.99 12.66
C ASP A 886 -8.48 -8.82 14.02
N THR A 887 -7.25 -9.33 14.10
CA THR A 887 -6.58 -9.57 15.39
C THR A 887 -5.91 -8.32 15.95
N GLU A 888 -6.22 -7.99 17.21
CA GLU A 888 -5.18 -7.59 18.19
C GLU A 888 -5.51 -8.08 19.62
N ARG A 889 -6.65 -8.75 19.88
CA ARG A 889 -6.98 -9.36 21.18
C ARG A 889 -8.00 -10.51 21.07
N PRO A 890 -8.04 -11.45 22.05
CA PRO A 890 -8.98 -12.59 22.10
C PRO A 890 -10.44 -12.23 22.41
N ASP A 891 -10.76 -10.97 22.72
CA ASP A 891 -12.10 -10.47 23.08
C ASP A 891 -12.81 -9.73 21.94
N ARG A 892 -12.36 -9.89 20.68
CA ARG A 892 -12.79 -9.05 19.56
C ARG A 892 -13.87 -9.67 18.66
N PRO A 893 -14.81 -8.84 18.17
CA PRO A 893 -15.84 -9.25 17.22
C PRO A 893 -15.24 -9.66 15.86
N PRO A 894 -15.97 -10.42 15.02
CA PRO A 894 -15.52 -10.83 13.70
C PRO A 894 -15.11 -9.65 12.81
N ALA A 895 -14.22 -9.88 11.83
CA ALA A 895 -13.69 -8.85 10.95
C ALA A 895 -14.82 -8.10 10.22
N ALA A 896 -14.73 -6.77 10.13
CA ALA A 896 -15.79 -5.93 9.56
C ALA A 896 -16.21 -6.36 8.15
N TRP A 897 -15.25 -6.63 7.27
CA TRP A 897 -15.52 -7.10 5.92
C TRP A 897 -16.10 -8.53 5.90
N ALA A 898 -15.70 -9.41 6.81
CA ALA A 898 -16.22 -10.79 6.88
C ALA A 898 -17.69 -10.79 7.34
N LYS A 899 -18.02 -9.95 8.32
CA LYS A 899 -19.40 -9.68 8.75
C LYS A 899 -20.23 -9.19 7.58
N ALA A 900 -19.76 -8.17 6.86
CA ALA A 900 -20.44 -7.61 5.71
C ALA A 900 -20.70 -8.67 4.63
N VAL A 901 -19.68 -9.44 4.24
CA VAL A 901 -19.81 -10.49 3.22
C VAL A 901 -20.76 -11.62 3.64
N ALA A 902 -20.73 -12.07 4.89
CA ALA A 902 -21.68 -13.08 5.35
C ALA A 902 -23.11 -12.53 5.47
N SER A 903 -23.25 -11.27 5.88
CA SER A 903 -24.52 -10.53 5.92
C SER A 903 -25.14 -10.41 4.53
N HIS A 904 -24.31 -10.20 3.50
CA HIS A 904 -24.74 -10.13 2.10
C HIS A 904 -25.43 -11.39 1.59
N ALA A 905 -25.20 -12.54 2.22
CA ALA A 905 -25.90 -13.78 1.87
C ALA A 905 -27.42 -13.59 1.83
N ARG A 906 -27.98 -12.67 2.63
CA ARG A 906 -29.42 -12.32 2.63
C ARG A 906 -29.95 -11.92 1.26
N ALA A 907 -29.16 -11.28 0.39
CA ALA A 907 -29.60 -10.95 -0.97
C ALA A 907 -29.90 -12.21 -1.83
N ALA A 908 -29.36 -13.38 -1.49
CA ALA A 908 -29.75 -14.63 -2.13
C ALA A 908 -31.19 -15.07 -1.76
N CYS A 909 -31.76 -14.60 -0.66
CA CYS A 909 -33.19 -14.78 -0.34
C CYS A 909 -34.08 -14.05 -1.35
N VAL A 910 -33.71 -12.82 -1.73
CA VAL A 910 -34.41 -12.03 -2.74
C VAL A 910 -34.39 -12.75 -4.10
N LEU A 911 -33.21 -13.23 -4.51
CA LEU A 911 -33.06 -14.01 -5.75
C LEU A 911 -33.86 -15.31 -5.72
N ALA A 912 -33.88 -16.02 -4.59
CA ALA A 912 -34.69 -17.22 -4.41
C ALA A 912 -36.19 -16.92 -4.44
N ALA A 913 -36.63 -15.78 -3.90
CA ALA A 913 -38.01 -15.33 -3.96
C ALA A 913 -38.44 -15.01 -5.41
N ALA A 914 -37.61 -14.30 -6.17
CA ALA A 914 -37.82 -14.06 -7.60
C ALA A 914 -37.88 -15.37 -8.40
N ALA A 915 -36.97 -16.32 -8.11
CA ALA A 915 -36.98 -17.63 -8.74
C ALA A 915 -38.27 -18.41 -8.46
N ARG A 916 -38.74 -18.43 -7.20
CA ARG A 916 -40.00 -19.09 -6.82
C ARG A 916 -41.21 -18.42 -7.45
N TRP A 917 -41.21 -17.09 -7.54
CA TRP A 917 -42.25 -16.32 -8.20
C TRP A 917 -42.39 -16.76 -9.66
N PHE A 918 -41.29 -16.75 -10.41
CA PHE A 918 -41.29 -17.18 -11.81
C PHE A 918 -41.46 -18.70 -12.00
N GLY A 919 -41.15 -19.53 -11.01
CA GLY A 919 -41.37 -20.98 -11.09
C GLY A 919 -42.85 -21.39 -11.16
N ARG A 920 -43.76 -20.54 -10.69
CA ARG A 920 -45.20 -20.84 -10.64
C ARG A 920 -45.95 -20.08 -11.74
N PRO A 921 -46.50 -20.75 -12.77
CA PRO A 921 -47.31 -20.07 -13.77
C PRO A 921 -48.66 -19.63 -13.16
N ALA A 922 -49.13 -18.43 -13.56
CA ALA A 922 -50.42 -17.81 -13.21
C ALA A 922 -50.57 -17.24 -11.79
N ARG A 923 -49.86 -16.15 -11.49
CA ARG A 923 -50.16 -15.27 -10.33
C ARG A 923 -50.68 -13.91 -10.81
N PRO A 924 -51.66 -13.32 -10.10
CA PRO A 924 -52.03 -11.93 -10.34
C PRO A 924 -50.86 -11.00 -10.00
N LEU A 925 -50.94 -9.76 -10.51
CA LEU A 925 -50.04 -8.69 -10.13
C LEU A 925 -50.08 -8.49 -8.60
N GLU A 926 -48.92 -8.41 -7.95
CA GLU A 926 -48.81 -8.27 -6.49
C GLU A 926 -47.83 -7.15 -6.12
N ALA A 927 -48.14 -6.42 -5.05
CA ALA A 927 -47.23 -5.48 -4.41
C ALA A 927 -47.44 -5.45 -2.91
N GLU A 928 -46.34 -5.40 -2.18
CA GLU A 928 -46.33 -5.35 -0.72
C GLU A 928 -45.08 -4.65 -0.20
N LEU A 929 -45.17 -4.16 1.03
CA LEU A 929 -44.01 -3.88 1.86
C LEU A 929 -43.67 -5.17 2.62
N ALA A 930 -42.46 -5.68 2.44
CA ALA A 930 -41.99 -6.89 3.09
C ALA A 930 -40.48 -6.84 3.32
N ASP A 931 -40.04 -7.23 4.50
CA ASP A 931 -38.65 -7.54 4.80
C ASP A 931 -38.26 -8.84 4.08
N ILE A 932 -37.89 -8.72 2.80
CA ILE A 932 -37.73 -9.87 1.90
C ILE A 932 -36.38 -10.57 2.08
N ASP A 933 -35.42 -9.89 2.70
CA ASP A 933 -34.09 -10.42 2.95
C ASP A 933 -33.79 -10.70 4.44
N GLU A 934 -34.69 -10.31 5.34
CA GLU A 934 -34.63 -10.48 6.80
C GLU A 934 -33.56 -9.61 7.48
N ASP A 935 -33.39 -8.36 7.02
CA ASP A 935 -32.48 -7.38 7.63
C ASP A 935 -33.17 -6.48 8.69
N GLY A 936 -34.49 -6.58 8.83
CA GLY A 936 -35.30 -5.77 9.74
C GLY A 936 -35.93 -4.53 9.10
N THR A 937 -35.69 -4.29 7.82
CA THR A 937 -36.26 -3.20 7.03
C THR A 937 -37.27 -3.74 6.02
N GLU A 938 -38.37 -3.02 5.78
CA GLU A 938 -39.32 -3.42 4.74
C GLU A 938 -38.94 -2.85 3.38
N GLU A 939 -38.89 -3.72 2.36
CA GLU A 939 -38.75 -3.30 0.97
C GLU A 939 -40.10 -3.24 0.27
N LEU A 940 -40.22 -2.32 -0.68
CA LEU A 940 -41.32 -2.34 -1.63
C LEU A 940 -41.02 -3.39 -2.70
N VAL A 941 -41.79 -4.47 -2.72
CA VAL A 941 -41.65 -5.55 -3.70
C VAL A 941 -42.81 -5.53 -4.67
N LEU A 942 -42.53 -5.33 -5.96
CA LEU A 942 -43.51 -5.29 -7.04
C LEU A 942 -43.32 -6.51 -7.95
N ARG A 943 -44.40 -7.24 -8.25
CA ARG A 943 -44.33 -8.53 -8.95
C ARG A 943 -45.40 -8.63 -10.03
N SER A 944 -44.98 -8.95 -11.26
CA SER A 944 -45.84 -9.29 -12.39
C SER A 944 -45.44 -10.63 -13.00
N ARG A 945 -46.17 -11.09 -14.02
CA ARG A 945 -45.73 -12.29 -14.78
C ARG A 945 -44.34 -12.14 -15.43
N HIS A 946 -43.89 -10.91 -15.67
CA HIS A 946 -42.65 -10.58 -16.37
C HIS A 946 -41.56 -10.00 -15.47
N LEU A 947 -41.94 -9.26 -14.42
CA LEU A 947 -41.02 -8.47 -13.61
C LEU A 947 -41.09 -8.84 -12.13
N PHE A 948 -39.94 -8.76 -11.46
CA PHE A 948 -39.81 -8.81 -10.01
C PHE A 948 -38.88 -7.66 -9.61
N ALA A 949 -39.45 -6.59 -9.07
CA ALA A 949 -38.75 -5.36 -8.72
C ALA A 949 -38.73 -5.19 -7.19
N VAL A 950 -37.59 -4.79 -6.65
CA VAL A 950 -37.40 -4.54 -5.21
C VAL A 950 -36.83 -3.13 -5.06
N LEU A 951 -37.55 -2.27 -4.35
CA LEU A 951 -37.13 -0.92 -4.03
C LEU A 951 -36.87 -0.81 -2.52
N ALA A 952 -35.88 -0.01 -2.13
CA ALA A 952 -35.52 0.22 -0.73
C ALA A 952 -35.95 1.63 -0.26
N PRO A 953 -37.09 1.76 0.43
CA PRO A 953 -37.59 3.07 0.88
C PRO A 953 -36.67 3.79 1.85
N GLU A 954 -35.98 3.05 2.74
CA GLU A 954 -35.01 3.61 3.70
C GLU A 954 -33.68 4.04 3.06
N HIS A 955 -33.45 3.73 1.78
CA HIS A 955 -32.18 3.95 1.09
C HIS A 955 -32.36 4.59 -0.30
N GLY A 956 -32.99 5.76 -0.32
CA GLY A 956 -33.19 6.60 -1.50
C GLY A 956 -34.40 6.25 -2.36
N GLY A 957 -35.26 5.32 -1.89
CA GLY A 957 -36.39 4.84 -2.68
C GLY A 957 -35.94 4.26 -4.03
N ARG A 958 -34.71 3.73 -4.09
CA ARG A 958 -34.06 3.26 -5.32
C ARG A 958 -34.47 1.83 -5.65
N LEU A 959 -34.37 1.46 -6.92
CA LEU A 959 -34.56 0.09 -7.40
C LEU A 959 -33.28 -0.73 -7.15
N VAL A 960 -33.30 -1.59 -6.13
CA VAL A 960 -32.13 -2.39 -5.76
C VAL A 960 -32.01 -3.63 -6.66
N TYR A 961 -33.13 -4.31 -6.93
CA TYR A 961 -33.16 -5.48 -7.79
C TYR A 961 -34.28 -5.38 -8.82
N LEU A 962 -33.98 -5.71 -10.08
CA LEU A 962 -34.95 -5.97 -11.12
C LEU A 962 -34.61 -7.30 -11.79
N ALA A 963 -35.45 -8.31 -11.57
CA ALA A 963 -35.39 -9.55 -12.31
C ALA A 963 -36.50 -9.58 -13.36
N TYR A 964 -36.18 -10.17 -14.51
CA TYR A 964 -37.05 -10.30 -15.67
C TYR A 964 -37.17 -11.77 -16.09
N ARG A 965 -38.38 -12.18 -16.46
CA ARG A 965 -38.62 -13.48 -17.10
C ARG A 965 -38.98 -13.30 -18.57
N GLY A 966 -38.01 -13.61 -19.42
CA GLY A 966 -38.19 -13.65 -20.88
C GLY A 966 -38.38 -15.07 -21.42
N PRO A 967 -38.39 -15.22 -22.76
CA PRO A 967 -38.50 -16.52 -23.44
C PRO A 967 -37.39 -17.51 -23.04
N ASN A 968 -36.22 -16.98 -22.67
CA ASN A 968 -35.03 -17.76 -22.31
C ASN A 968 -34.91 -18.01 -20.80
N GLY A 969 -35.94 -17.72 -20.01
CA GLY A 969 -35.95 -17.86 -18.54
C GLY A 969 -35.72 -16.56 -17.79
N GLY A 970 -35.54 -16.70 -16.48
CA GLY A 970 -35.35 -15.61 -15.52
C GLY A 970 -33.92 -15.07 -15.51
N VAL A 971 -33.76 -13.76 -15.45
CA VAL A 971 -32.46 -13.07 -15.40
C VAL A 971 -32.54 -11.86 -14.49
N LEU A 972 -31.46 -11.56 -13.75
CA LEU A 972 -31.32 -10.29 -13.04
C LEU A 972 -30.73 -9.26 -14.00
N VAL A 973 -31.35 -8.09 -14.10
CA VAL A 973 -30.96 -7.02 -15.04
C VAL A 973 -30.62 -5.68 -14.40
N ILE A 974 -31.04 -5.47 -13.16
CA ILE A 974 -30.57 -4.39 -12.29
C ILE A 974 -30.31 -5.02 -10.92
N GLY A 975 -29.21 -4.63 -10.31
CA GLY A 975 -28.73 -5.15 -9.04
C GLY A 975 -27.41 -5.86 -9.21
N ASN A 976 -26.64 -5.89 -8.13
CA ASN A 976 -25.27 -6.35 -8.16
C ASN A 976 -25.00 -7.33 -7.03
N PRO A 977 -25.82 -8.35 -6.74
CA PRO A 977 -25.88 -9.04 -5.44
C PRO A 977 -24.50 -9.36 -4.84
N THR A 978 -23.50 -9.65 -5.68
CA THR A 978 -22.13 -10.01 -5.24
C THR A 978 -21.19 -8.82 -4.99
N ASP A 979 -21.39 -7.67 -5.65
CA ASP A 979 -20.82 -6.38 -5.22
C ASP A 979 -21.94 -5.38 -4.80
N ASP A 980 -23.07 -5.87 -4.27
CA ASP A 980 -24.25 -5.05 -3.93
C ASP A 980 -24.09 -4.57 -2.51
N TRP A 981 -23.18 -3.63 -2.37
CA TRP A 981 -22.99 -2.91 -1.13
C TRP A 981 -24.07 -1.80 -0.98
N ASN A 982 -25.14 -1.83 -1.82
CA ASN A 982 -26.27 -0.89 -1.82
C ASN A 982 -27.34 -1.16 -0.77
N ARG A 983 -27.20 -2.17 0.10
CA ARG A 983 -27.93 -2.15 1.37
C ARG A 983 -27.04 -1.44 2.38
N GLN A 984 -27.33 -0.16 2.59
CA GLN A 984 -26.52 0.77 3.37
C GLN A 984 -26.82 0.63 4.86
N GLU A 985 -26.84 -0.62 5.32
CA GLU A 985 -26.66 -0.93 6.73
C GLU A 985 -25.31 -0.36 7.18
N GLU A 986 -25.22 0.03 8.45
CA GLU A 986 -24.01 0.58 9.07
C GLU A 986 -22.77 -0.29 8.78
N LEU A 987 -22.96 -1.61 8.75
CA LEU A 987 -21.93 -2.62 8.46
C LEU A 987 -21.31 -2.49 7.06
N ASN A 988 -22.03 -1.91 6.09
CA ASN A 988 -21.60 -1.75 4.68
C ASN A 988 -21.19 -0.32 4.33
N SER A 989 -21.24 0.62 5.29
CA SER A 989 -21.02 2.05 5.07
C SER A 989 -19.62 2.40 4.54
N TYR A 990 -18.61 1.59 4.83
CA TYR A 990 -17.22 1.81 4.40
C TYR A 990 -17.03 1.71 2.88
N MET A 991 -18.05 1.30 2.12
CA MET A 991 -17.98 1.06 0.68
C MET A 991 -18.80 2.05 -0.14
N VAL A 992 -19.21 3.15 0.49
CA VAL A 992 -19.77 4.32 -0.18
C VAL A 992 -18.71 5.02 -1.03
N LEU A 993 -17.41 4.86 -0.70
CA LEU A 993 -16.30 5.50 -1.40
C LEU A 993 -15.17 4.49 -1.70
N PRO A 994 -14.95 4.13 -2.98
CA PRO A 994 -15.65 4.60 -4.18
C PRO A 994 -16.98 3.86 -4.37
N ALA A 995 -17.96 4.53 -4.98
CA ALA A 995 -19.26 3.94 -5.28
C ALA A 995 -19.11 2.78 -6.29
N ASN A 996 -19.40 1.55 -5.87
CA ASN A 996 -19.12 0.37 -6.70
C ASN A 996 -20.33 -0.08 -7.55
N HIS A 997 -21.56 0.34 -7.20
CA HIS A 997 -22.79 0.16 -7.99
C HIS A 997 -23.90 0.95 -7.29
N PRO A 998 -24.75 1.77 -7.92
CA PRO A 998 -25.80 2.53 -7.22
C PRO A 998 -27.21 1.88 -7.24
N GLY A 999 -27.38 0.74 -7.91
CA GLY A 999 -28.70 0.18 -8.21
C GLY A 999 -29.33 0.88 -9.43
N GLY A 1000 -30.65 0.90 -9.49
CA GLY A 1000 -31.45 1.65 -10.46
C GLY A 1000 -32.16 2.83 -9.81
N LEU A 1001 -32.40 3.91 -10.57
CA LEU A 1001 -33.17 5.07 -10.09
C LEU A 1001 -32.56 5.72 -8.84
N ALA A 1002 -31.23 5.77 -8.78
CA ALA A 1002 -30.49 6.36 -7.68
C ALA A 1002 -30.35 7.87 -7.89
N ASP A 1003 -31.01 8.62 -7.00
CA ASP A 1003 -31.10 10.08 -7.07
C ASP A 1003 -29.83 10.76 -6.55
N GLY A 1004 -29.16 11.53 -7.40
CA GLY A 1004 -27.99 12.31 -7.03
C GLY A 1004 -28.30 13.26 -5.88
N GLY A 1005 -27.60 13.08 -4.76
CA GLY A 1005 -27.79 13.88 -3.54
C GLY A 1005 -28.82 13.32 -2.54
N GLY A 1006 -29.57 12.26 -2.88
CA GLY A 1006 -30.56 11.63 -1.99
C GLY A 1006 -30.56 10.10 -2.00
N VAL A 1007 -29.42 9.48 -2.36
CA VAL A 1007 -29.27 8.01 -2.41
C VAL A 1007 -29.43 7.31 -1.05
N HIS A 1008 -29.50 8.05 0.06
CA HIS A 1008 -29.70 7.55 1.42
C HIS A 1008 -31.01 8.05 2.05
N ASP A 1009 -31.83 8.78 1.31
CA ASP A 1009 -33.01 9.43 1.86
C ASP A 1009 -34.12 8.42 2.15
N ARG A 1010 -34.92 8.70 3.18
CA ARG A 1010 -36.09 7.88 3.50
C ARG A 1010 -37.31 8.29 2.69
N TYR A 1011 -38.10 7.30 2.30
CA TYR A 1011 -39.34 7.46 1.55
C TYR A 1011 -40.52 6.81 2.27
N GLU A 1012 -41.66 7.51 2.31
CA GLU A 1012 -42.95 6.91 2.66
C GLU A 1012 -43.59 6.30 1.41
N VAL A 1013 -44.23 5.14 1.56
CA VAL A 1013 -44.78 4.35 0.44
C VAL A 1013 -46.29 4.17 0.58
N SER A 1014 -47.04 4.40 -0.50
CA SER A 1014 -48.44 3.95 -0.64
C SER A 1014 -48.63 3.11 -1.91
N ILE A 1015 -49.43 2.05 -1.81
CA ILE A 1015 -49.66 1.09 -2.90
C ILE A 1015 -51.13 1.18 -3.34
N HIS A 1016 -51.33 1.30 -4.65
CA HIS A 1016 -52.62 1.34 -5.30
C HIS A 1016 -52.69 0.25 -6.36
N SER A 1017 -53.81 -0.50 -6.39
CA SER A 1017 -54.04 -1.58 -7.37
C SER A 1017 -55.40 -1.37 -8.02
N GLU A 1018 -55.42 -1.25 -9.36
CA GLU A 1018 -56.64 -1.03 -10.14
C GLU A 1018 -56.50 -1.65 -11.54
N ASP A 1019 -57.50 -2.44 -11.98
CA ASP A 1019 -57.60 -2.98 -13.34
C ASP A 1019 -56.31 -3.62 -13.89
N GLY A 1020 -55.67 -4.52 -13.13
CA GLY A 1020 -54.48 -5.25 -13.58
C GLY A 1020 -53.19 -4.42 -13.67
N VAL A 1021 -53.16 -3.25 -13.03
CA VAL A 1021 -52.00 -2.37 -12.88
C VAL A 1021 -51.79 -2.07 -11.40
N ILE A 1022 -50.53 -1.97 -10.99
CA ILE A 1022 -50.11 -1.52 -9.67
C ILE A 1022 -49.33 -0.23 -9.82
N ALA A 1023 -49.68 0.77 -8.99
CA ALA A 1023 -48.93 2.00 -8.82
C ALA A 1023 -48.48 2.11 -7.36
N ALA A 1024 -47.17 2.20 -7.16
CA ALA A 1024 -46.58 2.51 -5.87
C ALA A 1024 -46.09 3.96 -5.86
N GLU A 1025 -46.52 4.74 -4.89
CA GLU A 1025 -46.12 6.13 -4.71
C GLU A 1025 -45.08 6.19 -3.59
N LEU A 1026 -43.94 6.83 -3.86
CA LEU A 1026 -42.86 7.02 -2.91
C LEU A 1026 -42.64 8.52 -2.73
N ARG A 1027 -42.72 9.01 -1.49
CA ARG A 1027 -42.47 10.41 -1.15
C ARG A 1027 -41.26 10.54 -0.25
N ASN A 1028 -40.27 11.32 -0.66
CA ASN A 1028 -39.08 11.61 0.13
C ASN A 1028 -39.47 12.43 1.38
N VAL A 1029 -39.16 11.90 2.56
CA VAL A 1029 -39.47 12.51 3.86
C VAL A 1029 -38.22 12.87 4.67
N GLN A 1030 -37.04 12.80 4.07
CA GLN A 1030 -35.77 13.13 4.73
C GLN A 1030 -35.67 14.65 4.95
N GLU A 1031 -35.70 15.12 6.19
CA GLU A 1031 -35.84 16.56 6.51
C GLU A 1031 -34.62 17.41 6.12
N ASP A 1032 -33.42 16.84 6.18
CA ASP A 1032 -32.15 17.51 5.85
C ASP A 1032 -31.71 17.32 4.39
N SER A 1033 -32.49 16.60 3.60
CA SER A 1033 -32.20 16.38 2.19
C SER A 1033 -32.62 17.56 1.31
N PRO A 1034 -31.79 17.96 0.32
CA PRO A 1034 -32.23 18.91 -0.71
C PRO A 1034 -33.39 18.36 -1.57
N LEU A 1035 -33.62 17.05 -1.54
CA LEU A 1035 -34.71 16.37 -2.27
C LEU A 1035 -35.96 16.15 -1.40
N HIS A 1036 -36.04 16.75 -0.21
CA HIS A 1036 -37.22 16.63 0.65
C HIS A 1036 -38.52 16.97 -0.12
N GLY A 1037 -39.48 16.05 -0.10
CA GLY A 1037 -40.74 16.17 -0.82
C GLY A 1037 -40.70 15.70 -2.28
N LEU A 1038 -39.57 15.19 -2.79
CA LEU A 1038 -39.49 14.50 -4.07
C LEU A 1038 -40.49 13.35 -4.11
N PHE A 1039 -41.26 13.26 -5.19
CA PHE A 1039 -42.28 12.25 -5.36
C PHE A 1039 -41.97 11.37 -6.58
N LYS A 1040 -42.08 10.04 -6.39
CA LYS A 1040 -41.94 9.04 -7.45
C LYS A 1040 -43.22 8.21 -7.50
N ARG A 1041 -43.74 7.96 -8.70
CA ARG A 1041 -44.80 6.97 -8.93
C ARG A 1041 -44.27 5.87 -9.84
N VAL A 1042 -44.12 4.67 -9.28
CA VAL A 1042 -43.64 3.46 -9.96
C VAL A 1042 -44.82 2.62 -10.38
N VAL A 1043 -44.89 2.27 -11.67
CA VAL A 1043 -46.05 1.58 -12.26
C VAL A 1043 -45.60 0.32 -12.98
N ILE A 1044 -46.30 -0.79 -12.69
CA ILE A 1044 -46.15 -2.06 -13.40
C ILE A 1044 -47.51 -2.58 -13.91
N ASP A 1045 -47.47 -3.25 -15.05
CA ASP A 1045 -48.63 -3.85 -15.73
C ASP A 1045 -48.35 -5.34 -15.96
N ASP A 1046 -49.38 -6.17 -15.93
CA ASP A 1046 -49.25 -7.61 -16.19
C ASP A 1046 -49.09 -7.90 -17.70
N ALA A 1047 -49.53 -7.00 -18.58
CA ALA A 1047 -49.40 -7.16 -20.04
C ALA A 1047 -48.05 -6.68 -20.59
N ASP A 1048 -47.27 -5.92 -19.83
CA ASP A 1048 -46.10 -5.19 -20.32
C ASP A 1048 -44.85 -5.47 -19.47
N PRO A 1049 -43.73 -5.90 -20.07
CA PRO A 1049 -42.48 -6.13 -19.37
C PRO A 1049 -41.68 -4.85 -19.08
N THR A 1050 -42.34 -3.71 -18.84
CA THR A 1050 -41.69 -2.43 -18.55
C THR A 1050 -42.05 -1.90 -17.15
N LEU A 1051 -41.12 -1.13 -16.59
CA LEU A 1051 -41.29 -0.42 -15.31
C LEU A 1051 -41.25 1.08 -15.61
N LEU A 1052 -42.40 1.74 -15.46
CA LEU A 1052 -42.54 3.18 -15.64
C LEU A 1052 -42.35 3.88 -14.30
N VAL A 1053 -41.59 4.98 -14.30
CA VAL A 1053 -41.40 5.84 -13.14
C VAL A 1053 -41.67 7.28 -13.53
N ALA A 1054 -42.69 7.88 -12.91
CA ALA A 1054 -42.93 9.31 -13.01
C ALA A 1054 -42.28 10.01 -11.81
N TYR A 1055 -41.53 11.07 -12.07
CA TYR A 1055 -40.91 11.93 -11.07
C TYR A 1055 -41.65 13.26 -10.99
N ASP A 1056 -41.82 13.79 -9.79
CA ASP A 1056 -42.26 15.17 -9.52
C ASP A 1056 -41.29 15.82 -8.52
N LEU A 1057 -40.48 16.78 -9.00
CA LEU A 1057 -39.46 17.46 -8.23
C LEU A 1057 -40.08 18.51 -7.28
N PRO A 1058 -39.53 18.68 -6.06
CA PRO A 1058 -39.96 19.75 -5.17
C PRO A 1058 -39.63 21.12 -5.77
N PRO A 1059 -40.41 22.19 -5.46
CA PRO A 1059 -40.19 23.52 -6.04
C PRO A 1059 -38.80 24.13 -5.82
N ALA A 1060 -38.06 23.65 -4.81
CA ALA A 1060 -36.73 24.12 -4.43
C ALA A 1060 -35.58 23.44 -5.21
N VAL A 1061 -35.87 22.44 -6.05
CA VAL A 1061 -34.87 21.68 -6.81
C VAL A 1061 -34.93 22.10 -8.28
N ASP A 1062 -33.85 22.68 -8.79
CA ASP A 1062 -33.74 23.15 -10.19
C ASP A 1062 -33.49 22.02 -11.21
N GLY A 1063 -33.13 20.83 -10.73
CA GLY A 1063 -32.92 19.65 -11.56
C GLY A 1063 -32.29 18.52 -10.76
N ILE A 1064 -32.31 17.31 -11.32
CA ILE A 1064 -31.81 16.10 -10.66
C ILE A 1064 -30.98 15.26 -11.63
N THR A 1065 -29.98 14.55 -11.10
CA THR A 1065 -29.29 13.48 -11.83
C THR A 1065 -29.77 12.15 -11.29
N VAL A 1066 -30.17 11.24 -12.18
CA VAL A 1066 -30.62 9.89 -11.82
C VAL A 1066 -29.68 8.88 -12.45
N HIS A 1067 -29.18 7.96 -11.63
CA HIS A 1067 -28.26 6.91 -12.02
C HIS A 1067 -28.96 5.55 -12.04
N THR A 1068 -28.75 4.79 -13.11
CA THR A 1068 -29.24 3.41 -13.24
C THR A 1068 -28.14 2.52 -13.77
N CYS A 1069 -27.73 1.53 -12.98
CA CYS A 1069 -26.75 0.54 -13.39
C CYS A 1069 -27.44 -0.72 -13.92
N LEU A 1070 -27.10 -1.03 -15.17
CA LEU A 1070 -27.69 -2.10 -15.97
C LEU A 1070 -26.76 -3.30 -16.06
N SER A 1071 -27.27 -4.48 -15.74
CA SER A 1071 -26.51 -5.73 -15.73
C SER A 1071 -27.22 -6.78 -16.57
N PRO A 1072 -27.15 -6.73 -17.92
CA PRO A 1072 -27.86 -7.67 -18.79
C PRO A 1072 -27.45 -9.11 -18.45
N ASP A 1073 -28.32 -9.82 -17.72
CA ASP A 1073 -28.08 -11.13 -17.11
C ASP A 1073 -26.77 -11.18 -16.28
N TYR A 1074 -26.91 -10.67 -15.06
CA TYR A 1074 -25.85 -10.58 -14.07
C TYR A 1074 -25.09 -11.88 -13.82
N TYR A 1075 -25.79 -13.04 -13.83
CA TYR A 1075 -25.15 -14.34 -13.64
C TYR A 1075 -24.13 -14.65 -14.73
N ARG A 1076 -24.47 -14.31 -15.98
CA ARG A 1076 -23.56 -14.44 -17.11
C ARG A 1076 -22.41 -13.46 -17.03
N LEU A 1077 -22.65 -12.22 -16.60
CA LEU A 1077 -21.62 -11.20 -16.41
C LEU A 1077 -20.55 -11.63 -15.39
N LEU A 1078 -20.94 -12.12 -14.21
CA LEU A 1078 -20.01 -12.68 -13.21
C LEU A 1078 -19.10 -13.75 -13.81
N ARG A 1079 -19.72 -14.67 -14.55
CA ARG A 1079 -19.02 -15.85 -15.09
C ARG A 1079 -18.16 -15.54 -16.31
N HIS A 1080 -18.56 -14.62 -17.16
CA HIS A 1080 -17.92 -14.37 -18.44
C HIS A 1080 -17.04 -13.11 -18.46
N GLY A 1081 -17.15 -12.26 -17.45
CA GLY A 1081 -16.42 -11.00 -17.36
C GLY A 1081 -16.99 -9.91 -18.27
N VAL A 1082 -16.30 -8.78 -18.34
CA VAL A 1082 -16.75 -7.55 -19.04
C VAL A 1082 -16.82 -7.74 -20.56
N ALA A 1083 -16.11 -8.71 -21.12
CA ALA A 1083 -16.02 -8.94 -22.56
C ALA A 1083 -17.37 -9.28 -23.24
N GLU A 1084 -18.37 -9.70 -22.46
CA GLU A 1084 -19.71 -9.95 -22.97
C GLU A 1084 -20.67 -8.78 -22.79
N LEU A 1085 -20.30 -7.75 -22.03
CA LEU A 1085 -21.10 -6.53 -21.85
C LEU A 1085 -20.90 -5.59 -23.04
N GLN A 1086 -21.99 -5.16 -23.65
CA GLN A 1086 -22.00 -4.17 -24.73
C GLN A 1086 -22.92 -3.00 -24.36
N ARG A 1087 -22.40 -1.77 -24.45
CA ARG A 1087 -23.23 -0.57 -24.38
C ARG A 1087 -24.04 -0.47 -25.67
N THR A 1088 -25.34 -0.25 -25.54
CA THR A 1088 -26.27 0.00 -26.66
C THR A 1088 -27.04 1.28 -26.37
N GLY A 1089 -27.50 2.01 -27.39
CA GLY A 1089 -28.31 3.21 -27.16
C GLY A 1089 -28.57 3.98 -28.44
N GLY A 1090 -29.56 4.85 -28.37
CA GLY A 1090 -29.93 5.81 -29.40
C GLY A 1090 -30.08 7.21 -28.80
N THR A 1091 -30.89 8.04 -29.44
CA THR A 1091 -31.17 9.40 -28.95
C THR A 1091 -32.13 9.39 -27.76
N SER A 1092 -33.12 8.51 -27.77
CA SER A 1092 -34.18 8.45 -26.76
C SER A 1092 -33.99 7.40 -25.67
N TRP A 1093 -32.98 6.55 -25.80
CA TRP A 1093 -32.74 5.44 -24.88
C TRP A 1093 -31.26 5.11 -24.75
N GLN A 1094 -30.86 4.60 -23.59
CA GLN A 1094 -29.55 3.99 -23.36
C GLN A 1094 -29.70 2.64 -22.67
N GLY A 1095 -28.81 1.71 -22.96
CA GLY A 1095 -28.93 0.34 -22.50
C GLY A 1095 -27.64 -0.46 -22.51
N ALA A 1096 -27.80 -1.73 -22.14
CA ALA A 1096 -26.74 -2.72 -22.12
C ALA A 1096 -27.25 -4.05 -22.66
N SER A 1097 -26.39 -4.78 -23.36
CA SER A 1097 -26.68 -6.12 -23.88
C SER A 1097 -25.55 -7.11 -23.62
N ASN A 1098 -25.89 -8.39 -23.54
CA ASN A 1098 -24.94 -9.50 -23.47
C ASN A 1098 -25.10 -10.56 -24.60
N ARG A 1099 -25.52 -10.11 -25.80
CA ARG A 1099 -25.93 -10.90 -26.98
C ARG A 1099 -27.25 -11.67 -26.82
N THR A 1100 -27.67 -12.04 -25.61
CA THR A 1100 -28.90 -12.82 -25.39
C THR A 1100 -29.97 -12.06 -24.61
N THR A 1101 -29.56 -11.05 -23.84
CA THR A 1101 -30.41 -10.20 -23.02
C THR A 1101 -30.05 -8.75 -23.32
N GLN A 1102 -31.06 -7.90 -23.54
CA GLN A 1102 -30.90 -6.45 -23.65
C GLN A 1102 -31.82 -5.79 -22.62
N VAL A 1103 -31.27 -4.83 -21.88
CA VAL A 1103 -31.99 -3.99 -20.93
C VAL A 1103 -31.68 -2.53 -21.24
N TRP A 1104 -32.67 -1.66 -21.09
CA TRP A 1104 -32.57 -0.27 -21.50
C TRP A 1104 -33.40 0.64 -20.60
N VAL A 1105 -33.03 1.92 -20.63
CA VAL A 1105 -33.74 3.05 -20.04
C VAL A 1105 -34.11 3.98 -21.19
N ALA A 1106 -35.39 4.36 -21.28
CA ALA A 1106 -35.91 5.29 -22.27
C ALA A 1106 -36.52 6.53 -21.61
N LEU A 1107 -36.44 7.66 -22.32
CA LEU A 1107 -36.94 8.97 -21.90
C LEU A 1107 -37.98 9.50 -22.89
N ALA A 1108 -38.91 10.31 -22.39
CA ALA A 1108 -39.88 10.99 -23.24
C ALA A 1108 -39.20 12.09 -24.07
N GLY A 1109 -39.49 12.16 -25.37
CA GLY A 1109 -38.87 13.13 -26.28
C GLY A 1109 -39.36 14.57 -26.11
N ASP A 1110 -40.44 14.78 -25.35
CA ASP A 1110 -41.08 16.08 -25.10
C ASP A 1110 -40.74 16.68 -23.72
N GLU A 1111 -39.86 16.05 -22.94
CA GLU A 1111 -39.47 16.47 -21.59
C GLU A 1111 -38.01 16.94 -21.55
N ASP A 1112 -37.71 17.96 -20.74
CA ASP A 1112 -36.36 18.53 -20.59
C ASP A 1112 -35.44 17.59 -19.78
N THR A 1113 -34.97 16.55 -20.48
CA THR A 1113 -34.12 15.48 -19.98
C THR A 1113 -32.97 15.22 -20.95
N ALA A 1114 -31.80 14.85 -20.43
CA ALA A 1114 -30.63 14.59 -21.23
C ALA A 1114 -29.78 13.46 -20.63
N TRP A 1115 -29.20 12.63 -21.50
CA TRP A 1115 -28.19 11.66 -21.09
C TRP A 1115 -26.91 12.36 -20.64
N ARG A 1116 -26.26 11.81 -19.62
CA ARG A 1116 -24.93 12.23 -19.17
C ARG A 1116 -23.96 11.06 -19.16
N ASP A 1117 -22.71 11.37 -19.43
CA ASP A 1117 -21.63 10.46 -19.09
C ASP A 1117 -21.47 10.41 -17.56
N PRO A 1118 -21.29 9.22 -16.99
CA PRO A 1118 -21.11 9.07 -15.55
C PRO A 1118 -19.80 9.73 -15.08
N ASP A 1119 -19.85 10.41 -13.94
CA ASP A 1119 -18.69 11.02 -13.31
C ASP A 1119 -17.91 9.95 -12.49
N GLY A 1120 -16.70 9.59 -12.93
CA GLY A 1120 -15.80 8.68 -12.20
C GLY A 1120 -15.62 7.29 -12.81
N PRO A 1121 -14.95 6.36 -12.10
CA PRO A 1121 -14.80 4.98 -12.57
C PRO A 1121 -16.17 4.29 -12.69
N GLY A 1122 -16.33 3.45 -13.71
CA GLY A 1122 -17.55 2.68 -13.89
C GLY A 1122 -17.84 1.77 -12.69
N PRO A 1123 -19.12 1.42 -12.45
CA PRO A 1123 -19.49 0.46 -11.43
C PRO A 1123 -18.87 -0.92 -11.75
N GLY A 1124 -18.95 -1.85 -10.80
CA GLY A 1124 -18.55 -3.25 -10.92
C GLY A 1124 -19.31 -3.99 -12.03
N HIS A 1125 -19.98 -5.10 -11.71
CA HIS A 1125 -20.61 -5.99 -12.70
C HIS A 1125 -21.85 -5.41 -13.43
N GLY A 1126 -21.71 -4.29 -14.14
CA GLY A 1126 -22.77 -3.64 -14.92
C GLY A 1126 -22.32 -2.42 -15.72
N LEU A 1127 -23.29 -1.70 -16.28
CA LEU A 1127 -23.11 -0.49 -17.06
C LEU A 1127 -23.92 0.65 -16.45
N LEU A 1128 -23.26 1.73 -16.05
CA LEU A 1128 -23.94 2.91 -15.54
C LEU A 1128 -24.53 3.74 -16.69
N VAL A 1129 -25.83 3.99 -16.59
CA VAL A 1129 -26.57 4.98 -17.38
C VAL A 1129 -26.92 6.13 -16.45
N SER A 1130 -26.62 7.36 -16.87
CA SER A 1130 -26.95 8.56 -16.11
C SER A 1130 -27.77 9.50 -16.96
N LEU A 1131 -28.83 10.06 -16.38
CA LEU A 1131 -29.61 11.12 -16.98
C LEU A 1131 -29.64 12.33 -16.06
N HIS A 1132 -29.82 13.51 -16.65
CA HIS A 1132 -30.10 14.74 -15.94
C HIS A 1132 -31.45 15.27 -16.41
N ALA A 1133 -32.33 15.61 -15.47
CA ALA A 1133 -33.64 16.18 -15.75
C ALA A 1133 -33.72 17.59 -15.16
N GLN A 1134 -34.10 18.56 -15.99
CA GLN A 1134 -34.43 19.93 -15.57
C GLN A 1134 -35.94 20.14 -15.50
N ALA A 1135 -36.72 19.27 -16.16
CA ALA A 1135 -38.17 19.26 -16.05
C ALA A 1135 -38.61 18.98 -14.61
N ARG A 1136 -39.61 19.73 -14.14
CA ARG A 1136 -40.23 19.51 -12.81
C ARG A 1136 -40.93 18.17 -12.71
N SER A 1137 -41.52 17.71 -13.80
CA SER A 1137 -42.12 16.39 -13.91
C SER A 1137 -41.56 15.70 -15.14
N PHE A 1138 -41.10 14.45 -14.99
CA PHE A 1138 -40.54 13.67 -16.09
C PHE A 1138 -40.74 12.16 -15.90
N HIS A 1139 -40.61 11.41 -16.99
CA HIS A 1139 -40.85 9.97 -17.03
C HIS A 1139 -39.58 9.21 -17.43
N VAL A 1140 -39.34 8.11 -16.72
CA VAL A 1140 -38.28 7.15 -17.00
C VAL A 1140 -38.92 5.79 -17.21
N LEU A 1141 -38.65 5.17 -18.35
CA LEU A 1141 -39.12 3.82 -18.66
C LEU A 1141 -37.95 2.85 -18.66
N ILE A 1142 -38.01 1.81 -17.85
CA ILE A 1142 -37.03 0.71 -17.86
C ILE A 1142 -37.67 -0.48 -18.56
N GLY A 1143 -37.01 -1.02 -19.58
CA GLY A 1143 -37.54 -2.12 -20.36
C GLY A 1143 -36.48 -3.12 -20.81
N LEU A 1144 -36.97 -4.22 -21.39
CA LEU A 1144 -36.18 -5.38 -21.77
C LEU A 1144 -36.54 -5.87 -23.16
N GLY A 1145 -35.55 -6.40 -23.87
CA GLY A 1145 -35.68 -6.87 -25.25
C GLY A 1145 -35.18 -5.85 -26.26
N GLU A 1146 -35.42 -6.14 -27.54
CA GLU A 1146 -34.99 -5.31 -28.66
C GLU A 1146 -35.72 -3.96 -28.65
N ILE A 1147 -34.97 -2.89 -28.94
CA ILE A 1147 -35.46 -1.52 -28.98
C ILE A 1147 -34.65 -0.68 -29.98
N ASP A 1148 -35.30 0.33 -30.54
CA ASP A 1148 -34.71 1.43 -31.27
C ASP A 1148 -35.38 2.76 -30.85
N ASP A 1149 -34.99 3.88 -31.47
CA ASP A 1149 -35.50 5.20 -31.08
C ASP A 1149 -37.03 5.35 -31.30
N GLU A 1150 -37.59 4.71 -32.33
CA GLU A 1150 -39.02 4.77 -32.67
C GLU A 1150 -39.83 3.94 -31.67
N LEU A 1151 -39.40 2.70 -31.41
CA LEU A 1151 -40.01 1.82 -30.42
C LEU A 1151 -39.90 2.40 -29.01
N ALA A 1152 -38.79 3.05 -28.68
CA ALA A 1152 -38.61 3.69 -27.38
C ALA A 1152 -39.63 4.80 -27.13
N GLN A 1153 -39.82 5.70 -28.11
CA GLN A 1153 -40.81 6.78 -27.97
C GLN A 1153 -42.23 6.21 -27.90
N ALA A 1154 -42.57 5.26 -28.78
CA ALA A 1154 -43.88 4.61 -28.76
C ALA A 1154 -44.17 3.90 -27.43
N ALA A 1155 -43.16 3.24 -26.84
CA ALA A 1155 -43.30 2.57 -25.55
C ALA A 1155 -43.52 3.57 -24.40
N VAL A 1156 -42.78 4.68 -24.39
CA VAL A 1156 -42.93 5.74 -23.38
C VAL A 1156 -44.30 6.42 -23.50
N GLU A 1157 -44.74 6.76 -24.71
CA GLU A 1157 -46.07 7.34 -24.97
C GLU A 1157 -47.20 6.40 -24.51
N ALA A 1158 -47.14 5.12 -24.90
CA ALA A 1158 -48.14 4.13 -24.50
C ALA A 1158 -48.17 3.90 -22.98
N ALA A 1159 -47.02 3.98 -22.30
CA ALA A 1159 -46.95 3.90 -20.84
C ALA A 1159 -47.59 5.15 -20.18
N ARG A 1160 -47.34 6.36 -20.72
CA ARG A 1160 -47.94 7.61 -20.25
C ARG A 1160 -49.45 7.66 -20.47
N GLU A 1161 -49.95 7.19 -21.62
CA GLU A 1161 -51.40 7.12 -21.88
C GLU A 1161 -52.12 6.19 -20.92
N ARG A 1162 -51.51 5.04 -20.60
CA ARG A 1162 -52.03 4.10 -19.58
C ARG A 1162 -52.08 4.74 -18.19
N LEU A 1163 -51.09 5.56 -17.85
CA LEU A 1163 -51.09 6.33 -16.61
C LEU A 1163 -52.21 7.39 -16.59
N ALA A 1164 -52.34 8.18 -17.66
CA ALA A 1164 -53.28 9.30 -17.74
C ALA A 1164 -54.75 8.86 -17.82
N SER A 1165 -55.06 7.83 -18.61
CA SER A 1165 -56.43 7.29 -18.80
C SER A 1165 -57.04 6.74 -17.52
N ARG A 1166 -56.22 6.40 -16.51
CA ARG A 1166 -56.64 5.82 -15.23
C ARG A 1166 -56.76 6.86 -14.11
N VAL A 1167 -55.94 7.92 -14.13
CA VAL A 1167 -56.14 9.10 -13.24
C VAL A 1167 -57.52 9.73 -13.47
N HIS A 1168 -58.05 9.70 -14.70
CA HIS A 1168 -59.39 10.20 -15.00
C HIS A 1168 -60.54 9.34 -14.43
N ARG A 1169 -60.34 8.05 -14.15
CA ARG A 1169 -61.37 7.17 -13.56
C ARG A 1169 -61.49 7.34 -12.05
N GLY A 1170 -60.37 7.56 -11.35
CA GLY A 1170 -60.35 7.82 -9.90
C GLY A 1170 -61.05 9.12 -9.48
N VAL A 1171 -61.08 10.15 -10.33
CA VAL A 1171 -61.77 11.42 -10.06
C VAL A 1171 -63.28 11.33 -10.28
N THR A 1172 -63.77 10.33 -11.02
CA THR A 1172 -65.21 10.13 -11.26
C THR A 1172 -65.91 9.15 -10.31
N GLY A 1173 -65.16 8.37 -9.51
CA GLY A 1173 -65.72 7.38 -8.57
C GLY A 1173 -66.04 7.89 -7.15
N GLY A 1174 -65.63 9.12 -6.81
CA GLY A 1174 -65.81 9.70 -5.48
C GLY A 1174 -67.03 10.61 -5.35
N ARG A 1175 -68.24 10.14 -5.69
CA ARG A 1175 -69.52 10.74 -5.28
C ARG A 1175 -70.65 9.70 -5.38
N THR A 1176 -70.75 8.83 -4.39
CA THR A 1176 -71.98 8.42 -3.69
C THR A 1176 -71.62 7.57 -2.50
#